data_AF-A0A0F8N187-F1
#
_entry.id   AF-A0A0F8N187-F1
#
_cell.length_a   1.000
_cell.length_b   1.000
_cell.length_c   1.000
_cell.angle_alpha   90.00
_cell.angle_beta   90.00
_cell.angle_gamma   90.00
#
_symmetry.space_group_name_H-M   'P 1'
#
loop_
_entity.id
_entity.type
_entity.pdbx_description
1 polymer ?
#
loop_
_entity_poly.entity_id
_entity_poly.type
_entity_poly.pdbx_seq_one_letter_code
_entity_poly.pdbx_strand_id
1 'polypeptide(L)'
;MTEGDKSTIKLKVAEADQRDVGKGIVRIDEKFREKLGLKPFDVVEIRGGKSTSALIGRPYPSDSGLDIVRMDGLIRMNAKTSIGEYVDIRKADWKEAKSVTLAPVAKGMQIYAPSETLKAVFMNRTVSKGDFISTTSLRRSRERETFGKGVMFEDFFQDFFGQGFGQSFGLGEIKLQVVSTSPSGIVKITDMTQVELLPEATEITPEQNIPTVMYEDLGGLKDAIGKVREMIELPLKHPELFDRLGIDAPKGVLLHGPPGTGKTMLAKAVANESDAYFISINGPEIMSKYYGESERAIREIFEDAEKNAPAIIFLDEIDSIAPKRAEVTGEVERRVVAQLLSLMDGLKARKNVIVIGSTNRPEAIDIALRRPGRFDREIELRVPDTEGRLEIFQIHTRGMPLADNVNLMDFAQITYGFVGADIAALCREAAMSALRRILPKINLNEPEIPGEILDSLQVTREDFENALKDVQPSAIREILIEVPNIGWDDVGGLGGVKELLKEAVEWPLKSPESYRNIGVEAPKGVLLYGPPGTGKTLLAKAIAHESDANFITAKGSDLLSKWYGESEKRIAEVFTRARQVAPSIIFLDELDSLAPVRGASTGEPQVTARILNQLLSEMDGLEELRAVVVIGATNRPDMIDPALLRPGRFDELILVPVPDEGARREIFRVHTENMALAEDVDIEKLVSLTDQ
;
A
#
# COMPACT_ATOMS: atom_id res chain seq x y z
N MET A 1 -11.67 25.76 -43.59
CA MET A 1 -11.17 25.64 -42.21
C MET A 1 -11.26 27.02 -41.60
N THR A 2 -12.28 27.23 -40.78
CA THR A 2 -12.59 28.51 -40.13
C THR A 2 -11.61 28.77 -38.99
N GLU A 3 -11.27 30.05 -38.83
CA GLU A 3 -10.14 30.60 -38.09
C GLU A 3 -10.38 30.72 -36.57
N GLY A 4 -11.07 29.77 -35.96
CA GLY A 4 -11.48 29.85 -34.54
C GLY A 4 -11.23 28.56 -33.77
N ASP A 5 -9.99 28.30 -33.34
CA ASP A 5 -9.71 27.45 -32.15
C ASP A 5 -8.22 27.40 -31.72
N LYS A 6 -7.44 28.49 -31.91
CA LYS A 6 -6.01 28.48 -31.52
C LYS A 6 -5.76 28.55 -30.00
N SER A 7 -6.80 28.62 -29.16
CA SER A 7 -6.70 28.88 -27.71
C SER A 7 -7.11 27.71 -26.81
N THR A 8 -7.48 26.57 -27.38
CA THR A 8 -7.97 25.41 -26.64
C THR A 8 -7.12 24.19 -26.98
N ILE A 9 -6.76 23.39 -25.99
CA ILE A 9 -5.95 22.18 -26.16
C ILE A 9 -6.66 21.02 -25.50
N LYS A 10 -6.78 19.92 -26.24
CA LYS A 10 -7.35 18.68 -25.77
C LYS A 10 -6.25 17.80 -25.20
N LEU A 11 -6.35 17.45 -23.92
CA LEU A 11 -5.36 16.62 -23.20
C LEU A 11 -6.04 15.44 -22.53
N LYS A 12 -5.29 14.35 -22.38
CA LYS A 12 -5.77 13.13 -21.72
C LYS A 12 -5.59 13.25 -20.20
N VAL A 13 -6.63 12.94 -19.44
CA VAL A 13 -6.62 13.01 -17.98
C VAL A 13 -5.75 11.91 -17.40
N ALA A 14 -4.82 12.30 -16.51
CA ALA A 14 -3.94 11.43 -15.76
C ALA A 14 -4.04 11.72 -14.26
N GLU A 15 -3.62 10.75 -13.45
CA GLU A 15 -3.62 10.83 -11.99
C GLU A 15 -2.61 11.89 -11.48
N ALA A 16 -2.99 12.63 -10.45
CA ALA A 16 -2.11 13.58 -9.79
C ALA A 16 -1.07 12.87 -8.91
N ASP A 17 0.10 13.50 -8.76
CA ASP A 17 1.07 13.10 -7.74
C ASP A 17 0.50 13.42 -6.35
N GLN A 18 0.81 12.58 -5.36
CA GLN A 18 0.42 12.72 -3.95
C GLN A 18 0.65 14.13 -3.40
N ARG A 19 1.70 14.82 -3.86
CA ARG A 19 2.05 16.18 -3.45
C ARG A 19 1.11 17.26 -3.98
N ASP A 20 0.36 16.99 -5.04
CA ASP A 20 -0.54 17.94 -5.69
C ASP A 20 -2.01 17.77 -5.27
N VAL A 21 -2.35 16.61 -4.68
CA VAL A 21 -3.72 16.25 -4.28
C VAL A 21 -4.30 17.26 -3.29
N GLY A 22 -5.51 17.74 -3.59
CA GLY A 22 -6.26 18.64 -2.73
C GLY A 22 -5.76 20.07 -2.75
N LYS A 23 -4.77 20.44 -3.57
CA LYS A 23 -4.27 21.83 -3.68
C LYS A 23 -4.98 22.65 -4.76
N GLY A 24 -5.81 22.02 -5.59
CA GLY A 24 -6.45 22.68 -6.74
C GLY A 24 -5.45 23.03 -7.86
N ILE A 25 -4.39 22.23 -7.99
CA ILE A 25 -3.32 22.41 -8.97
C ILE A 25 -3.44 21.34 -10.06
N VAL A 26 -3.20 21.76 -11.30
CA VAL A 26 -3.14 20.90 -12.48
C VAL A 26 -1.81 21.08 -13.19
N ARG A 27 -1.22 20.00 -13.68
CA ARG A 27 0.05 20.03 -14.41
C ARG A 27 -0.13 19.52 -15.83
N ILE A 28 0.48 20.24 -16.78
CA ILE A 28 0.51 19.93 -18.21
C ILE A 28 1.95 20.06 -18.70
N ASP A 29 2.29 19.37 -19.79
CA ASP A 29 3.61 19.46 -20.43
C ASP A 29 3.97 20.91 -20.84
N GLU A 30 5.26 21.21 -20.79
CA GLU A 30 5.84 22.52 -21.10
C GLU A 30 5.41 23.02 -22.49
N LYS A 31 5.41 22.11 -23.47
CA LYS A 31 4.98 22.40 -24.86
C LYS A 31 3.56 22.97 -24.93
N PHE A 32 2.62 22.40 -24.17
CA PHE A 32 1.23 22.84 -24.16
C PHE A 32 1.04 24.11 -23.34
N ARG A 33 1.81 24.26 -22.26
CA ARG A 33 1.83 25.47 -21.43
C ARG A 33 2.31 26.68 -22.22
N GLU A 34 3.41 26.55 -22.98
CA GLU A 34 3.93 27.61 -23.85
C GLU A 34 2.94 27.95 -24.97
N LYS A 35 2.33 26.94 -25.59
CA LYS A 35 1.33 27.13 -26.65
C LYS A 35 0.09 27.91 -26.16
N LEU A 36 -0.31 27.72 -24.90
CA LEU A 36 -1.40 28.47 -24.26
C LEU A 36 -0.95 29.81 -23.65
N GLY A 37 0.35 30.12 -23.65
CA GLY A 37 0.89 31.32 -23.02
C GLY A 37 0.63 31.40 -21.51
N LEU A 38 0.69 30.25 -20.83
CA LEU A 38 0.42 30.13 -19.40
C LEU A 38 1.72 30.23 -18.59
N LYS A 39 1.68 30.95 -17.46
CA LYS A 39 2.76 30.96 -16.46
C LYS A 39 2.36 30.10 -15.26
N PRO A 40 3.32 29.57 -14.47
CA PRO A 40 3.00 28.92 -13.20
C PRO A 40 2.07 29.81 -12.34
N PHE A 41 1.04 29.20 -11.75
CA PHE A 41 -0.04 29.81 -10.98
C PHE A 41 -1.06 30.65 -11.76
N ASP A 42 -1.01 30.66 -13.10
CA ASP A 42 -2.14 31.12 -13.90
C ASP A 42 -3.36 30.19 -13.73
N VAL A 43 -4.55 30.74 -13.92
CA VAL A 43 -5.81 30.01 -13.83
C VAL A 43 -6.17 29.42 -15.21
N VAL A 44 -6.51 28.14 -15.22
CA VAL A 44 -6.99 27.42 -16.40
C VAL A 44 -8.44 26.99 -16.20
N GLU A 45 -9.21 27.04 -17.28
CA GLU A 45 -10.57 26.48 -17.34
C GLU A 45 -10.46 25.07 -17.94
N ILE A 46 -11.04 24.11 -17.24
CA ILE A 46 -11.06 22.70 -17.62
C ILE A 46 -12.50 22.35 -17.98
N ARG A 47 -12.70 21.88 -19.20
CA ARG A 47 -14.02 21.51 -19.73
C ARG A 47 -14.06 20.00 -19.98
N GLY A 48 -14.77 19.29 -19.09
CA GLY A 48 -15.24 17.92 -19.29
C GLY A 48 -16.76 17.91 -19.48
N GLY A 49 -17.48 17.09 -18.71
CA GLY A 49 -18.94 17.13 -18.63
C GLY A 49 -19.49 18.37 -17.91
N LYS A 50 -18.68 19.00 -17.05
CA LYS A 50 -18.91 20.30 -16.43
C LYS A 50 -17.64 21.16 -16.57
N SER A 51 -17.79 22.47 -16.65
CA SER A 51 -16.66 23.40 -16.63
C SER A 51 -16.25 23.69 -15.19
N THR A 52 -14.95 23.58 -14.89
CA THR A 52 -14.35 23.97 -13.61
C THR A 52 -13.03 24.71 -13.84
N SER A 53 -12.34 25.09 -12.77
CA SER A 53 -11.12 25.87 -12.81
C SER A 53 -10.05 25.30 -11.89
N ALA A 54 -8.79 25.40 -12.30
CA ALA A 54 -7.64 25.04 -11.47
C ALA A 54 -6.45 25.97 -11.72
N LEU A 55 -5.46 25.91 -10.84
CA LEU A 55 -4.18 26.61 -10.99
C LEU A 55 -3.19 25.75 -11.76
N ILE A 56 -2.40 26.34 -12.67
CA ILE A 56 -1.38 25.60 -13.38
C ILE A 56 -0.08 25.49 -12.55
N GLY A 57 0.37 24.26 -12.31
CA GLY A 57 1.65 23.96 -11.66
C GLY A 57 2.83 24.01 -12.64
N ARG A 58 4.04 23.83 -12.11
CA ARG A 58 5.22 23.56 -12.94
C ARG A 58 5.10 22.15 -13.55
N PRO A 59 5.49 21.91 -14.81
CA PRO A 59 5.52 20.54 -15.35
C PRO A 59 6.53 19.68 -14.59
N TYR A 60 6.30 18.38 -14.54
CA TYR A 60 7.32 17.42 -14.14
C TYR A 60 8.22 17.09 -15.33
N PRO A 61 9.54 16.93 -15.14
CA PRO A 61 10.45 16.52 -16.22
C PRO A 61 10.03 15.18 -16.86
N SER A 62 9.45 14.27 -16.07
CA SER A 62 8.96 12.96 -16.50
C SER A 62 7.75 13.04 -17.44
N ASP A 63 7.01 14.15 -17.43
CA ASP A 63 5.78 14.30 -18.22
C ASP A 63 6.06 14.94 -19.61
N SER A 64 7.34 15.18 -19.93
CA SER A 64 7.71 15.83 -21.18
C SER A 64 7.35 15.00 -22.41
N GLY A 65 6.62 15.60 -23.35
CA GLY A 65 6.17 14.93 -24.58
C GLY A 65 4.95 14.01 -24.40
N LEU A 66 4.35 13.97 -23.20
CA LEU A 66 3.10 13.27 -22.97
C LEU A 66 1.92 14.23 -23.16
N ASP A 67 0.93 13.84 -23.97
CA ASP A 67 -0.29 14.60 -24.23
C ASP A 67 -1.31 14.49 -23.07
N ILE A 68 -0.83 14.68 -21.85
CA ILE A 68 -1.58 14.44 -20.61
C ILE A 68 -1.76 15.69 -19.76
N VAL A 69 -2.79 15.65 -18.93
CA VAL A 69 -3.04 16.60 -17.86
C VAL A 69 -3.20 15.85 -16.55
N ARG A 70 -2.35 16.14 -15.56
CA ARG A 70 -2.48 15.58 -14.21
C ARG A 70 -3.41 16.44 -13.38
N MET A 71 -4.47 15.84 -12.86
CA MET A 71 -5.44 16.50 -12.00
C MET A 71 -5.92 15.56 -10.90
N ASP A 72 -6.19 16.11 -9.72
CA ASP A 72 -6.67 15.35 -8.57
C ASP A 72 -8.13 14.92 -8.73
N GLY A 73 -8.57 13.98 -7.89
CA GLY A 73 -9.94 13.45 -7.96
C GLY A 73 -11.03 14.48 -7.67
N LEU A 74 -10.75 15.53 -6.88
CA LEU A 74 -11.71 16.62 -6.64
C LEU A 74 -11.95 17.45 -7.90
N ILE A 75 -10.88 17.81 -8.62
CA ILE A 75 -10.98 18.52 -9.90
C ILE A 75 -11.65 17.64 -10.95
N ARG A 76 -11.33 16.33 -11.00
CA ARG A 76 -12.01 15.39 -11.92
C ARG A 76 -13.51 15.32 -11.67
N MET A 77 -13.92 15.20 -10.40
CA MET A 77 -15.32 15.22 -10.00
C MET A 77 -16.00 16.55 -10.37
N ASN A 78 -15.34 17.68 -10.11
CA ASN A 78 -15.87 19.01 -10.47
C ASN A 78 -16.02 19.18 -11.99
N ALA A 79 -15.10 18.63 -12.78
CA ALA A 79 -15.16 18.63 -14.24
C ALA A 79 -16.09 17.57 -14.82
N LYS A 80 -16.62 16.64 -13.99
CA LYS A 80 -17.32 15.42 -14.42
C LYS A 80 -16.54 14.68 -15.51
N THR A 81 -15.31 14.29 -15.19
CA THR A 81 -14.44 13.52 -16.07
C THR A 81 -13.73 12.45 -15.26
N SER A 82 -13.09 11.50 -15.94
CA SER A 82 -12.35 10.42 -15.31
C SER A 82 -10.99 10.21 -15.94
N ILE A 83 -10.15 9.45 -15.25
CA ILE A 83 -8.79 9.17 -15.72
C ILE A 83 -8.86 8.45 -17.08
N GLY A 84 -8.09 8.94 -18.05
CA GLY A 84 -8.01 8.38 -19.40
C GLY A 84 -8.94 9.04 -20.42
N GLU A 85 -9.92 9.83 -19.99
CA GLU A 85 -10.74 10.66 -20.87
C GLU A 85 -9.96 11.87 -21.38
N TYR A 86 -10.54 12.59 -22.34
CA TYR A 86 -9.97 13.83 -22.84
C TYR A 86 -10.78 15.03 -22.36
N VAL A 87 -10.07 16.05 -21.89
CA VAL A 87 -10.66 17.34 -21.52
C VAL A 87 -10.08 18.45 -22.37
N ASP A 88 -10.87 19.51 -22.55
CA ASP A 88 -10.44 20.72 -23.20
C ASP A 88 -9.93 21.73 -22.17
N ILE A 89 -8.69 22.18 -22.34
CA ILE A 89 -8.01 23.14 -21.46
C ILE A 89 -7.78 24.44 -22.22
N ARG A 90 -8.10 25.55 -21.54
CA ARG A 90 -7.81 26.90 -22.03
C ARG A 90 -7.51 27.85 -20.87
N LYS A 91 -6.95 29.02 -21.19
CA LYS A 91 -6.76 30.09 -20.20
C LYS A 91 -8.12 30.58 -19.71
N ALA A 92 -8.32 30.60 -18.38
CA ALA A 92 -9.59 31.03 -17.80
C ALA A 92 -9.74 32.55 -17.81
N ASP A 93 -10.96 33.03 -18.07
CA ASP A 93 -11.38 34.39 -17.75
C ASP A 93 -11.96 34.38 -16.32
N TRP A 94 -11.14 34.75 -15.34
CA TRP A 94 -11.49 34.70 -13.93
C TRP A 94 -11.59 36.10 -13.33
N LYS A 95 -12.43 36.23 -12.30
CA LYS A 95 -12.62 37.49 -11.55
C LYS A 95 -12.23 37.32 -10.08
N GLU A 96 -11.84 38.40 -9.45
CA GLU A 96 -11.61 38.41 -8.01
C GLU A 96 -12.95 38.23 -7.26
N ALA A 97 -12.98 37.29 -6.30
CA ALA A 97 -14.18 37.01 -5.53
C ALA A 97 -14.44 38.11 -4.50
N LYS A 98 -15.65 38.66 -4.48
CA LYS A 98 -16.14 39.55 -3.42
C LYS A 98 -16.64 38.73 -2.23
N SER A 99 -17.43 37.70 -2.51
CA SER A 99 -17.88 36.74 -1.50
C SER A 99 -17.98 35.32 -2.04
N VAL A 100 -17.71 34.34 -1.17
CA VAL A 100 -17.85 32.91 -1.43
C VAL A 100 -18.56 32.26 -0.24
N THR A 101 -19.64 31.53 -0.52
CA THR A 101 -20.38 30.78 0.49
C THR A 101 -20.05 29.29 0.35
N LEU A 102 -19.59 28.68 1.44
CA LEU A 102 -19.23 27.27 1.53
C LEU A 102 -20.23 26.54 2.42
N ALA A 103 -20.48 25.25 2.14
CA ALA A 103 -21.26 24.38 2.99
C ALA A 103 -20.53 23.05 3.25
N PRO A 104 -20.62 22.48 4.46
CA PRO A 104 -20.15 21.13 4.74
C PRO A 104 -20.87 20.10 3.87
N VAL A 105 -20.12 19.11 3.39
CA VAL A 105 -20.67 17.98 2.61
C VAL A 105 -21.27 16.90 3.52
N ALA A 106 -20.70 16.70 4.72
CA ALA A 106 -21.12 15.63 5.62
C ALA A 106 -22.37 16.02 6.43
N LYS A 107 -23.42 15.18 6.41
CA LYS A 107 -24.61 15.36 7.24
C LYS A 107 -24.25 15.26 8.72
N GLY A 108 -24.75 16.19 9.53
CA GLY A 108 -24.54 16.22 10.99
C GLY A 108 -23.21 16.81 11.46
N MET A 109 -22.38 17.33 10.55
CA MET A 109 -21.14 18.02 10.89
C MET A 109 -21.39 19.52 11.06
N GLN A 110 -21.32 20.03 12.28
CA GLN A 110 -21.28 21.46 12.57
C GLN A 110 -19.83 21.92 12.62
N ILE A 111 -19.45 22.78 11.68
CA ILE A 111 -18.10 23.35 11.63
C ILE A 111 -18.18 24.79 12.11
N TYR A 112 -17.49 25.07 13.21
CA TYR A 112 -17.27 26.43 13.68
C TYR A 112 -15.84 26.82 13.30
N ALA A 113 -15.69 27.49 12.16
CA ALA A 113 -14.42 28.04 11.71
C ALA A 113 -14.58 29.55 11.46
N PRO A 114 -13.74 30.41 12.06
CA PRO A 114 -13.77 31.84 11.77
C PRO A 114 -13.53 32.10 10.27
N SER A 115 -14.26 33.07 9.70
CA SER A 115 -14.15 33.43 8.28
C SER A 115 -12.72 33.77 7.83
N GLU A 116 -11.92 34.39 8.70
CA GLU A 116 -10.52 34.73 8.40
C GLU A 116 -9.63 33.48 8.27
N THR A 117 -9.86 32.45 9.09
CA THR A 117 -9.12 31.19 9.02
C THR A 117 -9.44 30.43 7.73
N LEU A 118 -10.71 30.35 7.34
CA LEU A 118 -11.13 29.71 6.10
C LEU A 118 -10.57 30.44 4.86
N LYS A 119 -10.57 31.77 4.90
CA LYS A 119 -9.97 32.60 3.86
C LYS A 119 -8.48 32.32 3.70
N ALA A 120 -7.73 32.19 4.80
CA ALA A 120 -6.32 31.84 4.76
C ALA A 120 -6.08 30.45 4.13
N VAL A 121 -6.92 29.46 4.44
CA VAL A 121 -6.81 28.10 3.89
C VAL A 121 -7.06 28.05 2.38
N PHE A 122 -8.04 28.82 1.89
CA PHE A 122 -8.42 28.84 0.48
C PHE A 122 -7.81 29.99 -0.32
N MET A 123 -6.83 30.70 0.25
CA MET A 123 -6.17 31.81 -0.42
C MET A 123 -5.59 31.36 -1.77
N ASN A 124 -5.77 32.19 -2.80
CA ASN A 124 -5.41 31.92 -4.19
C ASN A 124 -6.15 30.76 -4.87
N ARG A 125 -7.03 30.03 -4.20
CA ARG A 125 -7.82 29.00 -4.86
C ARG A 125 -8.84 29.59 -5.82
N THR A 126 -9.07 28.83 -6.88
CA THR A 126 -10.06 29.14 -7.91
C THR A 126 -11.26 28.24 -7.71
N VAL A 127 -12.45 28.82 -7.67
CA VAL A 127 -13.69 28.11 -7.40
C VAL A 127 -14.80 28.56 -8.34
N SER A 128 -15.68 27.63 -8.68
CA SER A 128 -16.95 27.91 -9.35
C SER A 128 -18.13 27.40 -8.53
N LYS A 129 -19.33 27.90 -8.82
CA LYS A 129 -20.55 27.44 -8.15
C LYS A 129 -20.74 25.92 -8.33
N GLY A 130 -20.97 25.23 -7.22
CA GLY A 130 -21.18 23.79 -7.15
C GLY A 130 -19.90 22.96 -7.24
N ASP A 131 -18.72 23.57 -7.13
CA ASP A 131 -17.46 22.84 -7.02
C ASP A 131 -17.22 22.38 -5.59
N PHE A 132 -16.53 21.25 -5.45
CA PHE A 132 -16.08 20.68 -4.19
C PHE A 132 -14.60 21.01 -3.96
N ILE A 133 -14.27 21.45 -2.75
CA ILE A 133 -12.92 21.82 -2.33
C ILE A 133 -12.59 21.19 -0.98
N SER A 134 -11.32 20.89 -0.72
CA SER A 134 -10.86 20.36 0.57
C SER A 134 -9.89 21.27 1.31
N THR A 135 -9.78 21.14 2.63
CA THR A 135 -8.90 21.95 3.50
C THR A 135 -7.40 21.55 3.46
N THR A 136 -7.01 20.60 2.61
CA THR A 136 -5.68 19.96 2.56
C THR A 136 -4.50 20.91 2.30
N SER A 137 -4.74 22.17 1.91
CA SER A 137 -3.71 23.18 1.57
C SER A 137 -2.89 23.72 2.75
N LEU A 138 -3.09 23.28 3.99
CA LEU A 138 -2.42 23.84 5.18
C LEU A 138 -0.90 23.65 5.26
N ARG A 139 -0.26 22.91 4.34
CA ARG A 139 1.21 22.87 4.27
C ARG A 139 1.78 23.99 3.38
N ARG A 140 2.24 25.08 4.02
CA ARG A 140 3.37 25.86 3.51
C ARG A 140 4.58 24.93 3.47
N SER A 141 4.94 24.41 2.29
CA SER A 141 6.26 23.78 2.11
C SER A 141 7.32 24.85 2.37
N ARG A 142 8.04 24.74 3.50
CA ARG A 142 9.32 25.39 3.73
C ARG A 142 10.45 24.59 3.06
N GLU A 143 10.23 24.07 1.84
CA GLU A 143 11.33 23.52 1.05
C GLU A 143 12.25 24.67 0.62
N ARG A 144 13.27 24.91 1.45
CA ARG A 144 14.48 25.62 1.05
C ARG A 144 15.16 24.80 -0.04
N GLU A 145 14.79 25.00 -1.30
CA GLU A 145 15.69 24.67 -2.40
C GLU A 145 16.94 25.53 -2.27
N THR A 146 18.06 24.86 -2.07
CA THR A 146 19.38 25.48 -1.95
C THR A 146 19.79 26.02 -3.31
N PHE A 147 19.42 27.26 -3.62
CA PHE A 147 20.02 28.03 -4.71
C PHE A 147 20.58 29.34 -4.18
N GLY A 148 21.87 29.52 -4.42
CA GLY A 148 22.66 30.62 -3.88
C GLY A 148 22.26 32.00 -4.39
N LYS A 149 22.52 32.97 -3.52
CA LYS A 149 22.66 34.41 -3.75
C LYS A 149 21.46 35.15 -4.36
N GLY A 150 20.68 35.72 -3.45
CA GLY A 150 20.45 37.17 -3.45
C GLY A 150 19.05 37.61 -3.86
N VAL A 151 18.13 37.64 -2.89
CA VAL A 151 17.09 38.68 -2.85
C VAL A 151 16.78 39.00 -1.38
N MET A 152 17.14 40.20 -0.92
CA MET A 152 16.71 40.77 0.36
C MET A 152 15.19 41.07 0.35
N PHE A 153 14.35 40.03 0.28
CA PHE A 153 12.89 40.16 0.35
C PHE A 153 12.26 39.29 1.46
N GLU A 154 12.95 38.25 1.94
CA GLU A 154 12.43 37.35 2.98
C GLU A 154 12.53 37.93 4.41
N ASP A 155 13.61 38.63 4.75
CA ASP A 155 13.78 39.23 6.09
C ASP A 155 12.83 40.42 6.32
N PHE A 156 12.46 41.14 5.25
CA PHE A 156 11.55 42.30 5.36
C PHE A 156 10.08 41.87 5.54
N PHE A 157 9.70 40.67 5.08
CA PHE A 157 8.35 40.12 5.27
C PHE A 157 8.14 39.53 6.67
N GLN A 158 9.21 39.12 7.35
CA GLN A 158 9.15 38.56 8.71
C GLN A 158 8.97 39.65 9.78
N ASP A 159 9.62 40.80 9.63
CA ASP A 159 9.55 41.90 10.61
C ASP A 159 8.26 42.73 10.54
N PHE A 160 7.60 42.82 9.37
CA PHE A 160 6.42 43.69 9.21
C PHE A 160 5.09 43.00 9.58
N PHE A 161 5.05 41.67 9.64
CA PHE A 161 3.85 40.86 9.97
C PHE A 161 4.00 40.06 11.27
N GLY A 162 4.89 40.50 12.16
CA GLY A 162 5.27 39.81 13.40
C GLY A 162 4.23 39.71 14.53
N GLN A 163 2.95 40.05 14.29
CA GLN A 163 1.90 39.92 15.31
C GLN A 163 0.58 39.45 14.67
N GLY A 164 0.28 38.16 14.74
CA GLY A 164 -1.11 37.68 14.66
C GLY A 164 -1.45 36.51 13.72
N PHE A 165 -0.53 36.04 12.86
CA PHE A 165 -0.87 35.04 11.82
C PHE A 165 -0.25 33.65 12.07
N GLY A 166 -0.52 33.08 13.25
CA GLY A 166 -0.03 31.76 13.67
C GLY A 166 -1.06 30.62 13.61
N GLN A 167 -2.35 30.87 13.38
CA GLN A 167 -3.39 29.85 13.56
C GLN A 167 -3.31 28.74 12.51
N SER A 168 -2.66 27.63 12.88
CA SER A 168 -2.71 26.39 12.12
C SER A 168 -3.87 25.54 12.64
N PHE A 169 -5.07 25.80 12.15
CA PHE A 169 -6.22 24.94 12.46
C PHE A 169 -5.99 23.55 11.86
N GLY A 170 -5.73 22.56 12.71
CA GLY A 170 -5.72 21.14 12.38
C GLY A 170 -7.15 20.60 12.23
N LEU A 171 -7.93 21.16 11.31
CA LEU A 171 -9.09 20.43 10.80
C LEU A 171 -8.51 19.30 9.95
N GLY A 172 -8.95 18.07 10.17
CA GLY A 172 -8.71 17.00 9.20
C GLY A 172 -9.16 17.42 7.79
N GLU A 173 -8.94 16.59 6.77
CA GLU A 173 -9.41 16.91 5.43
C GLU A 173 -10.95 17.00 5.41
N ILE A 174 -11.48 18.23 5.38
CA ILE A 174 -12.92 18.48 5.28
C ILE A 174 -13.22 18.87 3.84
N LYS A 175 -14.17 18.15 3.23
CA LYS A 175 -14.73 18.47 1.93
C LYS A 175 -15.88 19.47 2.10
N LEU A 176 -15.78 20.59 1.40
CA LEU A 176 -16.78 21.67 1.38
C LEU A 176 -17.30 21.84 -0.05
N GLN A 177 -18.58 22.19 -0.19
CA GLN A 177 -19.18 22.55 -1.46
C GLN A 177 -19.34 24.07 -1.56
N VAL A 178 -19.06 24.62 -2.74
CA VAL A 178 -19.25 26.04 -3.06
C VAL A 178 -20.71 26.27 -3.43
N VAL A 179 -21.49 26.85 -2.52
CA VAL A 179 -22.93 27.09 -2.73
C VAL A 179 -23.17 28.27 -3.66
N SER A 180 -22.39 29.34 -3.47
CA SER A 180 -22.51 30.55 -4.28
C SER A 180 -21.21 31.34 -4.34
N THR A 181 -21.03 32.09 -5.43
CA THR A 181 -19.90 32.98 -5.68
C THR A 181 -20.41 34.33 -6.18
N SER A 182 -19.78 35.42 -5.73
CA SER A 182 -20.03 36.78 -6.21
C SER A 182 -18.71 37.42 -6.65
N PRO A 183 -18.55 37.81 -7.93
CA PRO A 183 -19.47 37.64 -9.06
C PRO A 183 -19.65 36.16 -9.49
N SER A 184 -20.67 35.88 -10.29
CA SER A 184 -20.89 34.53 -10.83
C SER A 184 -19.83 34.17 -11.89
N GLY A 185 -19.51 32.89 -11.98
CA GLY A 185 -18.48 32.34 -12.87
C GLY A 185 -17.27 31.83 -12.09
N ILE A 186 -16.14 31.71 -12.78
CA ILE A 186 -14.85 31.31 -12.19
C ILE A 186 -14.32 32.50 -11.39
N VAL A 187 -14.15 32.31 -10.09
CA VAL A 187 -13.59 33.34 -9.21
C VAL A 187 -12.36 32.85 -8.47
N LYS A 188 -11.47 33.78 -8.14
CA LYS A 188 -10.28 33.52 -7.32
C LYS A 188 -10.43 34.17 -5.95
N ILE A 189 -10.14 33.42 -4.89
CA ILE A 189 -10.17 33.89 -3.50
C ILE A 189 -8.89 34.68 -3.23
N THR A 190 -9.04 35.92 -2.76
CA THR A 190 -7.94 36.86 -2.45
C THR A 190 -8.12 37.43 -1.04
N ASP A 191 -7.22 38.33 -0.63
CA ASP A 191 -7.28 39.04 0.65
C ASP A 191 -8.53 39.93 0.82
N MET A 192 -9.22 40.25 -0.27
CA MET A 192 -10.43 41.09 -0.24
C MET A 192 -11.73 40.28 -0.23
N THR A 193 -11.65 38.94 -0.35
CA THR A 193 -12.82 38.06 -0.41
C THR A 193 -13.40 37.79 0.97
N GLN A 194 -14.72 37.93 1.12
CA GLN A 194 -15.46 37.46 2.29
C GLN A 194 -15.85 36.00 2.13
N VAL A 195 -15.36 35.12 3.02
CA VAL A 195 -15.70 33.69 3.01
C VAL A 195 -16.67 33.39 4.15
N GLU A 196 -17.84 32.86 3.81
CA GLU A 196 -18.90 32.48 4.74
C GLU A 196 -19.08 30.96 4.72
N LEU A 197 -19.19 30.34 5.89
CA LEU A 197 -19.47 28.91 6.03
C LEU A 197 -20.86 28.72 6.60
N LEU A 198 -21.70 27.97 5.90
CA LEU A 198 -23.02 27.61 6.40
C LEU A 198 -22.89 26.54 7.50
N PRO A 199 -23.68 26.65 8.59
CA PRO A 199 -23.57 25.75 9.75
C PRO A 199 -24.11 24.33 9.51
N GLU A 200 -24.97 24.15 8.50
CA GLU A 200 -25.54 22.85 8.14
C GLU A 200 -25.26 22.52 6.68
N ALA A 201 -25.12 21.23 6.39
CA ALA A 201 -25.05 20.74 5.02
C ALA A 201 -26.34 21.11 4.28
N THR A 202 -26.23 21.81 3.15
CA THR A 202 -27.36 21.98 2.23
C THR A 202 -27.88 20.59 1.87
N GLU A 203 -29.21 20.38 1.89
CA GLU A 203 -29.82 19.10 1.48
C GLU A 203 -29.26 18.68 0.13
N ILE A 204 -28.28 17.78 0.16
CA ILE A 204 -27.65 17.24 -1.04
C ILE A 204 -28.77 16.44 -1.72
N THR A 205 -29.12 16.81 -2.94
CA THR A 205 -29.99 15.99 -3.78
C THR A 205 -29.45 14.56 -3.77
N PRO A 206 -30.28 13.53 -3.52
CA PRO A 206 -29.87 12.13 -3.38
C PRO A 206 -29.00 11.58 -4.53
N GLU A 207 -28.99 12.29 -5.67
CA GLU A 207 -28.31 11.94 -6.92
C GLU A 207 -26.80 12.26 -6.94
N GLN A 208 -26.24 12.94 -5.93
CA GLN A 208 -24.80 13.24 -5.85
C GLN A 208 -24.16 12.53 -4.65
N ASN A 209 -23.90 11.23 -4.77
CA ASN A 209 -23.03 10.51 -3.84
C ASN A 209 -21.63 11.08 -3.95
N ILE A 210 -21.21 11.88 -2.97
CA ILE A 210 -19.85 12.43 -2.97
C ILE A 210 -18.88 11.29 -2.62
N PRO A 211 -17.85 11.05 -3.46
CA PRO A 211 -16.86 10.02 -3.22
C PRO A 211 -16.24 10.17 -1.84
N THR A 212 -16.43 9.14 -1.01
CA THR A 212 -15.76 9.03 0.28
C THR A 212 -14.27 8.73 0.10
N VAL A 213 -13.91 7.99 -0.96
CA VAL A 213 -12.54 7.51 -1.26
C VAL A 213 -12.27 7.65 -2.77
N MET A 214 -11.10 8.14 -3.14
CA MET A 214 -10.61 8.25 -4.52
C MET A 214 -9.37 7.36 -4.75
N TYR A 215 -8.92 7.19 -5.99
CA TYR A 215 -7.70 6.40 -6.27
C TYR A 215 -6.46 7.00 -5.61
N GLU A 216 -6.38 8.32 -5.54
CA GLU A 216 -5.29 9.03 -4.86
C GLU A 216 -5.25 8.73 -3.36
N ASP A 217 -6.34 8.26 -2.76
CA ASP A 217 -6.40 7.86 -1.34
C ASP A 217 -5.93 6.40 -1.12
N LEU A 218 -5.49 5.72 -2.19
CA LEU A 218 -4.96 4.36 -2.17
C LEU A 218 -3.46 4.36 -2.52
N GLY A 219 -2.60 4.13 -1.53
CA GLY A 219 -1.15 4.04 -1.74
C GLY A 219 -0.70 2.60 -2.04
N GLY A 220 0.32 2.45 -2.89
CA GLY A 220 0.99 1.15 -3.13
C GLY A 220 0.17 0.10 -3.90
N LEU A 221 -0.94 0.49 -4.54
CA LEU A 221 -1.83 -0.42 -5.28
C LEU A 221 -1.90 -0.13 -6.79
N LYS A 222 -0.89 0.52 -7.37
CA LYS A 222 -0.90 0.95 -8.79
C LYS A 222 -1.22 -0.18 -9.77
N ASP A 223 -0.60 -1.35 -9.61
CA ASP A 223 -0.83 -2.52 -10.46
C ASP A 223 -2.26 -3.06 -10.34
N ALA A 224 -2.79 -3.11 -9.12
CA ALA A 224 -4.15 -3.56 -8.84
C ALA A 224 -5.17 -2.57 -9.41
N ILE A 225 -4.94 -1.27 -9.24
CA ILE A 225 -5.76 -0.19 -9.82
C ILE A 225 -5.79 -0.33 -11.34
N GLY A 226 -4.64 -0.50 -12.00
CA GLY A 226 -4.57 -0.70 -13.45
C GLY A 226 -5.45 -1.85 -13.94
N LYS A 227 -5.37 -3.02 -13.28
CA LYS A 227 -6.20 -4.20 -13.60
C LYS A 227 -7.68 -3.95 -13.36
N VAL A 228 -8.04 -3.34 -12.23
CA VAL A 228 -9.45 -3.06 -11.92
C VAL A 228 -10.04 -2.07 -12.91
N ARG A 229 -9.29 -1.08 -13.36
CA ARG A 229 -9.75 -0.11 -14.37
C ARG A 229 -10.06 -0.78 -15.71
N GLU A 230 -9.21 -1.70 -16.15
CA GLU A 230 -9.47 -2.47 -17.37
C GLU A 230 -10.70 -3.39 -17.23
N MET A 231 -10.87 -4.01 -16.07
CA MET A 231 -11.91 -5.01 -15.84
C MET A 231 -13.27 -4.44 -15.44
N ILE A 232 -13.32 -3.27 -14.81
CA ILE A 232 -14.55 -2.70 -14.23
C ILE A 232 -14.88 -1.34 -14.84
N GLU A 233 -13.94 -0.42 -14.87
CA GLU A 233 -14.19 0.95 -15.37
C GLU A 233 -14.46 0.95 -16.89
N LEU A 234 -13.65 0.21 -17.66
CA LEU A 234 -13.75 0.17 -19.11
C LEU A 234 -15.10 -0.41 -19.61
N PRO A 235 -15.61 -1.55 -19.12
CA PRO A 235 -16.93 -2.04 -19.50
C PRO A 235 -18.09 -1.11 -19.13
N LEU A 236 -18.00 -0.42 -17.99
CA LEU A 236 -19.08 0.46 -17.54
C LEU A 236 -19.15 1.76 -18.33
N LYS A 237 -17.99 2.33 -18.70
CA LYS A 237 -17.92 3.61 -19.44
C LYS A 237 -18.01 3.45 -20.95
N HIS A 238 -17.42 2.39 -21.49
CA HIS A 238 -17.31 2.17 -22.94
C HIS A 238 -17.79 0.77 -23.35
N PRO A 239 -19.07 0.42 -23.09
CA PRO A 239 -19.63 -0.88 -23.47
C PRO A 239 -19.56 -1.13 -24.99
N GLU A 240 -19.58 -0.07 -25.81
CA GLU A 240 -19.49 -0.15 -27.27
C GLU A 240 -18.21 -0.84 -27.78
N LEU A 241 -17.12 -0.78 -27.01
CA LEU A 241 -15.86 -1.44 -27.36
C LEU A 241 -16.01 -2.97 -27.30
N PHE A 242 -16.70 -3.47 -26.27
CA PHE A 242 -16.94 -4.90 -26.05
C PHE A 242 -17.92 -5.45 -27.07
N ASP A 243 -19.01 -4.72 -27.33
CA ASP A 243 -20.00 -5.07 -28.35
C ASP A 243 -19.39 -5.19 -29.74
N ARG A 244 -18.50 -4.26 -30.11
CA ARG A 244 -17.84 -4.25 -31.42
C ARG A 244 -16.81 -5.36 -31.58
N LEU A 245 -16.11 -5.71 -30.49
CA LEU A 245 -15.16 -6.81 -30.45
C LEU A 245 -15.85 -8.17 -30.32
N GLY A 246 -17.14 -8.21 -29.98
CA GLY A 246 -17.91 -9.44 -29.78
C GLY A 246 -17.43 -10.24 -28.56
N ILE A 247 -16.88 -9.56 -27.56
CA ILE A 247 -16.42 -10.16 -26.31
C ILE A 247 -17.36 -9.79 -25.17
N ASP A 248 -17.61 -10.74 -24.26
CA ASP A 248 -18.39 -10.47 -23.06
C ASP A 248 -17.53 -9.71 -22.03
N ALA A 249 -18.13 -8.70 -21.40
CA ALA A 249 -17.52 -8.05 -20.24
C ALA A 249 -17.41 -9.03 -19.06
N PRO A 250 -16.37 -8.91 -18.23
CA PRO A 250 -16.21 -9.75 -17.04
C PRO A 250 -17.38 -9.51 -16.08
N LYS A 251 -17.98 -10.59 -15.57
CA LYS A 251 -19.15 -10.49 -14.68
C LYS A 251 -18.75 -10.34 -13.22
N GLY A 252 -17.61 -10.90 -12.84
CA GLY A 252 -17.12 -10.86 -11.47
C GLY A 252 -15.60 -10.80 -11.36
N VAL A 253 -15.16 -10.04 -10.35
CA VAL A 253 -13.75 -9.86 -9.99
C VAL A 253 -13.57 -10.28 -8.53
N LEU A 254 -12.60 -11.15 -8.26
CA LEU A 254 -12.24 -11.58 -6.91
C LEU A 254 -10.96 -10.89 -6.44
N LEU A 255 -11.05 -10.07 -5.40
CA LEU A 255 -9.95 -9.41 -4.73
C LEU A 255 -9.42 -10.31 -3.58
N HIS A 256 -8.19 -10.79 -3.69
CA HIS A 256 -7.57 -11.62 -2.65
C HIS A 256 -6.21 -11.08 -2.19
N GLY A 257 -5.67 -11.58 -1.08
CA GLY A 257 -4.46 -11.03 -0.43
C GLY A 257 -4.57 -10.91 1.10
N PRO A 258 -3.54 -10.42 1.80
CA PRO A 258 -3.56 -10.26 3.25
C PRO A 258 -4.63 -9.26 3.73
N PRO A 259 -5.12 -9.41 4.98
CA PRO A 259 -6.02 -8.42 5.59
C PRO A 259 -5.33 -7.06 5.74
N GLY A 260 -6.10 -5.98 5.67
CA GLY A 260 -5.58 -4.62 5.86
C GLY A 260 -4.84 -4.00 4.67
N THR A 261 -4.84 -4.66 3.50
CA THR A 261 -4.28 -4.15 2.23
C THR A 261 -5.19 -3.18 1.48
N GLY A 262 -6.42 -2.94 1.97
CA GLY A 262 -7.32 -1.93 1.41
C GLY A 262 -8.32 -2.41 0.35
N LYS A 263 -8.66 -3.71 0.31
CA LYS A 263 -9.62 -4.30 -0.64
C LYS A 263 -10.97 -3.56 -0.69
N THR A 264 -11.55 -3.33 0.49
CA THR A 264 -12.81 -2.60 0.66
C THR A 264 -12.70 -1.15 0.21
N MET A 265 -11.53 -0.51 0.41
CA MET A 265 -11.29 0.86 -0.03
C MET A 265 -11.12 0.93 -1.56
N LEU A 266 -10.44 -0.05 -2.16
CA LEU A 266 -10.28 -0.16 -3.62
C LEU A 266 -11.64 -0.31 -4.31
N ALA A 267 -12.50 -1.20 -3.84
CA ALA A 267 -13.84 -1.37 -4.42
C ALA A 267 -14.69 -0.08 -4.34
N LYS A 268 -14.61 0.64 -3.21
CA LYS A 268 -15.28 1.94 -3.05
C LYS A 268 -14.73 3.00 -4.00
N ALA A 269 -13.41 3.10 -4.14
CA ALA A 269 -12.79 4.06 -5.05
C ALA A 269 -13.19 3.81 -6.51
N VAL A 270 -13.23 2.54 -6.92
CA VAL A 270 -13.59 2.14 -8.29
C VAL A 270 -15.05 2.48 -8.60
N ALA A 271 -15.95 2.26 -7.66
CA ALA A 271 -17.36 2.60 -7.84
C ALA A 271 -17.58 4.11 -7.94
N ASN A 272 -16.86 4.88 -7.11
CA ASN A 272 -16.91 6.34 -7.16
C ASN A 272 -16.36 6.90 -8.48
N GLU A 273 -15.23 6.39 -8.99
CA GLU A 273 -14.66 6.87 -10.26
C GLU A 273 -15.51 6.41 -11.47
N SER A 274 -16.21 5.28 -11.35
CA SER A 274 -17.08 4.77 -12.43
C SER A 274 -18.47 5.40 -12.44
N ASP A 275 -18.80 6.29 -11.50
CA ASP A 275 -20.14 6.88 -11.28
C ASP A 275 -21.24 5.80 -11.24
N ALA A 276 -20.93 4.64 -10.66
CA ALA A 276 -21.80 3.47 -10.62
C ALA A 276 -22.50 3.35 -9.26
N TYR A 277 -23.73 2.84 -9.26
CA TYR A 277 -24.46 2.57 -8.02
C TYR A 277 -23.76 1.49 -7.19
N PHE A 278 -23.32 1.83 -5.98
CA PHE A 278 -22.51 0.94 -5.13
C PHE A 278 -23.33 0.31 -4.00
N ILE A 279 -23.36 -1.02 -3.96
CA ILE A 279 -23.95 -1.80 -2.87
C ILE A 279 -22.84 -2.57 -2.16
N SER A 280 -22.66 -2.33 -0.86
CA SER A 280 -21.66 -3.03 -0.03
C SER A 280 -22.35 -3.97 0.93
N ILE A 281 -21.90 -5.22 1.00
CA ILE A 281 -22.46 -6.23 1.88
C ILE A 281 -21.33 -7.00 2.53
N ASN A 282 -21.41 -7.21 3.84
CA ASN A 282 -20.47 -8.05 4.55
C ASN A 282 -21.01 -9.49 4.66
N GLY A 283 -20.19 -10.49 4.34
CA GLY A 283 -20.59 -11.90 4.33
C GLY A 283 -21.34 -12.34 5.61
N PRO A 284 -20.83 -12.07 6.82
CA PRO A 284 -21.50 -12.39 8.08
C PRO A 284 -22.86 -11.70 8.28
N GLU A 285 -23.09 -10.51 7.70
CA GLU A 285 -24.37 -9.79 7.83
C GLU A 285 -25.53 -10.51 7.13
N ILE A 286 -25.23 -11.25 6.07
CA ILE A 286 -26.22 -12.03 5.31
C ILE A 286 -26.64 -13.29 6.08
N MET A 287 -25.77 -13.83 6.93
CA MET A 287 -25.96 -15.10 7.61
C MET A 287 -26.94 -14.95 8.79
N SER A 288 -28.19 -15.36 8.57
CA SER A 288 -29.25 -15.35 9.58
C SER A 288 -29.58 -16.78 10.05
N LYS A 289 -30.03 -16.91 11.30
CA LYS A 289 -30.48 -18.21 11.86
C LYS A 289 -31.85 -18.63 11.33
N TYR A 290 -32.56 -17.75 10.64
CA TYR A 290 -33.92 -17.97 10.16
C TYR A 290 -33.92 -18.49 8.72
N TYR A 291 -34.73 -19.51 8.48
CA TYR A 291 -34.74 -20.24 7.22
C TYR A 291 -35.20 -19.34 6.05
N GLY A 292 -34.36 -19.22 5.01
CA GLY A 292 -34.71 -18.55 3.75
C GLY A 292 -34.57 -17.02 3.74
N GLU A 293 -34.28 -16.38 4.87
CA GLU A 293 -34.03 -14.93 4.92
C GLU A 293 -32.74 -14.55 4.19
N SER A 294 -31.65 -15.29 4.42
CA SER A 294 -30.36 -15.07 3.74
C SER A 294 -30.48 -15.19 2.21
N GLU A 295 -31.26 -16.16 1.72
CA GLU A 295 -31.47 -16.36 0.28
C GLU A 295 -32.27 -15.20 -0.34
N ARG A 296 -33.30 -14.73 0.37
CA ARG A 296 -34.14 -13.61 -0.04
C ARG A 296 -33.35 -12.31 -0.05
N ALA A 297 -32.53 -12.06 0.97
CA ALA A 297 -31.71 -10.86 1.06
C ALA A 297 -30.75 -10.73 -0.14
N ILE A 298 -30.02 -11.80 -0.50
CA ILE A 298 -29.13 -11.79 -1.67
C ILE A 298 -29.93 -11.52 -2.95
N ARG A 299 -31.13 -12.09 -3.09
CA ARG A 299 -31.97 -11.85 -4.27
C ARG A 299 -32.41 -10.39 -4.37
N GLU A 300 -32.89 -9.81 -3.28
CA GLU A 300 -33.33 -8.41 -3.23
C GLU A 300 -32.20 -7.45 -3.60
N ILE A 301 -30.97 -7.72 -3.13
CA ILE A 301 -29.76 -6.96 -3.48
C ILE A 301 -29.49 -7.00 -4.99
N PHE A 302 -29.49 -8.19 -5.61
CA PHE A 302 -29.21 -8.32 -7.03
C PHE A 302 -30.31 -7.65 -7.87
N GLU A 303 -31.58 -7.77 -7.46
CA GLU A 303 -32.69 -7.06 -8.12
C GLU A 303 -32.58 -5.53 -8.00
N ASP A 304 -32.10 -5.02 -6.85
CA ASP A 304 -31.89 -3.58 -6.65
C ASP A 304 -30.73 -3.05 -7.49
N ALA A 305 -29.62 -3.79 -7.56
CA ALA A 305 -28.50 -3.47 -8.45
C ALA A 305 -28.91 -3.45 -9.92
N GLU A 306 -29.72 -4.42 -10.35
CA GLU A 306 -30.21 -4.47 -11.74
C GLU A 306 -31.16 -3.31 -12.10
N LYS A 307 -31.91 -2.77 -11.13
CA LYS A 307 -32.80 -1.62 -11.34
C LYS A 307 -32.02 -0.30 -11.44
N ASN A 308 -30.92 -0.19 -10.71
CA ASN A 308 -30.10 1.02 -10.63
C ASN A 308 -28.81 0.93 -11.48
N ALA A 309 -28.81 0.09 -12.52
CA ALA A 309 -27.65 -0.07 -13.40
C ALA A 309 -27.27 1.24 -14.13
N PRO A 310 -25.96 1.55 -14.31
CA PRO A 310 -24.77 0.75 -13.99
C PRO A 310 -24.51 0.62 -12.48
N ALA A 311 -24.24 -0.61 -12.02
CA ALA A 311 -24.12 -0.91 -10.59
C ALA A 311 -22.98 -1.89 -10.26
N ILE A 312 -22.39 -1.73 -9.08
CA ILE A 312 -21.34 -2.58 -8.53
C ILE A 312 -21.83 -3.17 -7.21
N ILE A 313 -21.85 -4.50 -7.14
CA ILE A 313 -22.14 -5.26 -5.91
C ILE A 313 -20.80 -5.68 -5.30
N PHE A 314 -20.49 -5.17 -4.10
CA PHE A 314 -19.31 -5.54 -3.34
C PHE A 314 -19.68 -6.51 -2.21
N LEU A 315 -19.16 -7.74 -2.29
CA LEU A 315 -19.31 -8.81 -1.31
C LEU A 315 -18.01 -8.95 -0.52
N ASP A 316 -17.97 -8.39 0.70
CA ASP A 316 -16.83 -8.54 1.59
C ASP A 316 -16.86 -9.88 2.34
N GLU A 317 -15.69 -10.43 2.63
CA GLU A 317 -15.53 -11.74 3.30
C GLU A 317 -16.37 -12.85 2.67
N ILE A 318 -16.28 -13.00 1.34
CA ILE A 318 -17.10 -13.97 0.58
C ILE A 318 -16.85 -15.42 1.03
N ASP A 319 -15.69 -15.72 1.61
CA ASP A 319 -15.39 -17.03 2.20
C ASP A 319 -16.30 -17.40 3.38
N SER A 320 -16.92 -16.41 4.04
CA SER A 320 -17.91 -16.65 5.10
C SER A 320 -19.26 -17.16 4.57
N ILE A 321 -19.66 -16.75 3.37
CA ILE A 321 -20.94 -17.15 2.76
C ILE A 321 -20.79 -18.26 1.71
N ALA A 322 -19.58 -18.43 1.16
CA ALA A 322 -19.28 -19.44 0.15
C ALA A 322 -18.03 -20.29 0.42
N PRO A 323 -17.94 -20.95 1.59
CA PRO A 323 -16.87 -21.90 1.88
C PRO A 323 -16.94 -23.17 1.01
N LYS A 324 -15.84 -23.93 0.95
CA LYS A 324 -15.78 -25.23 0.27
C LYS A 324 -16.84 -26.19 0.78
N ARG A 325 -17.59 -26.82 -0.15
CA ARG A 325 -18.66 -27.78 0.15
C ARG A 325 -18.26 -28.94 1.07
N ALA A 326 -16.99 -29.36 1.02
CA ALA A 326 -16.46 -30.44 1.85
C ALA A 326 -16.31 -30.04 3.33
N GLU A 327 -16.13 -28.75 3.62
CA GLU A 327 -15.95 -28.20 4.97
C GLU A 327 -17.28 -27.73 5.58
N VAL A 328 -18.32 -27.57 4.76
CA VAL A 328 -19.65 -27.10 5.17
C VAL A 328 -20.45 -28.20 5.86
N THR A 329 -20.74 -28.01 7.14
CA THR A 329 -21.62 -28.86 7.93
C THR A 329 -23.10 -28.42 7.89
N GLY A 330 -23.38 -27.13 7.61
CA GLY A 330 -24.74 -26.56 7.62
C GLY A 330 -25.48 -26.58 6.27
N GLU A 331 -26.78 -26.90 6.27
CA GLU A 331 -27.62 -26.85 5.06
C GLU A 331 -27.94 -25.43 4.57
N VAL A 332 -27.89 -24.42 5.46
CA VAL A 332 -28.17 -23.02 5.11
C VAL A 332 -27.06 -22.46 4.22
N GLU A 333 -25.80 -22.67 4.60
CA GLU A 333 -24.61 -22.25 3.84
C GLU A 333 -24.63 -22.83 2.42
N ARG A 334 -24.88 -24.14 2.27
CA ARG A 334 -24.95 -24.79 0.95
C ARG A 334 -25.99 -24.17 0.04
N ARG A 335 -27.14 -23.75 0.59
CA ARG A 335 -28.21 -23.11 -0.19
C ARG A 335 -27.88 -21.68 -0.57
N VAL A 336 -27.24 -20.93 0.32
CA VAL A 336 -26.72 -19.59 0.02
C VAL A 336 -25.71 -19.64 -1.13
N VAL A 337 -24.77 -20.59 -1.12
CA VAL A 337 -23.82 -20.79 -2.23
C VAL A 337 -24.55 -21.11 -3.54
N ALA A 338 -25.53 -22.03 -3.51
CA ALA A 338 -26.30 -22.39 -4.68
C ALA A 338 -27.10 -21.20 -5.24
N GLN A 339 -27.68 -20.37 -4.38
CA GLN A 339 -28.41 -19.17 -4.76
C GLN A 339 -27.48 -18.13 -5.38
N LEU A 340 -26.30 -17.89 -4.79
CA LEU A 340 -25.31 -16.95 -5.34
C LEU A 340 -24.83 -17.40 -6.73
N LEU A 341 -24.54 -18.70 -6.91
CA LEU A 341 -24.18 -19.27 -8.21
C LEU A 341 -25.28 -19.04 -9.26
N SER A 342 -26.54 -19.29 -8.89
CA SER A 342 -27.69 -19.08 -9.77
C SER A 342 -27.86 -17.61 -10.18
N LEU A 343 -27.67 -16.68 -9.24
CA LEU A 343 -27.75 -15.24 -9.52
C LEU A 343 -26.62 -14.76 -10.43
N MET A 344 -25.38 -15.21 -10.18
CA MET A 344 -24.23 -14.90 -11.03
C MET A 344 -24.39 -15.41 -12.46
N ASP A 345 -24.87 -16.65 -12.63
CA ASP A 345 -25.15 -17.23 -13.95
C ASP A 345 -26.32 -16.50 -14.64
N GLY A 346 -27.30 -16.04 -13.85
CA GLY A 346 -28.48 -15.29 -14.30
C GLY A 346 -28.19 -13.84 -14.71
N LEU A 347 -27.05 -13.27 -14.34
CA LEU A 347 -26.64 -11.93 -14.76
C LEU A 347 -26.47 -11.90 -16.28
N LYS A 348 -27.36 -11.17 -16.95
CA LYS A 348 -27.25 -10.89 -18.37
C LYS A 348 -26.18 -9.83 -18.59
N ALA A 349 -25.27 -10.05 -19.54
CA ALA A 349 -24.20 -9.11 -19.91
C ALA A 349 -24.71 -7.69 -20.22
N ARG A 350 -25.97 -7.56 -20.67
CA ARG A 350 -26.59 -6.28 -21.05
C ARG A 350 -26.99 -5.37 -19.89
N LYS A 351 -26.93 -5.82 -18.64
CA LYS A 351 -27.40 -5.02 -17.48
C LYS A 351 -26.30 -4.21 -16.79
N ASN A 352 -25.05 -4.22 -17.27
CA ASN A 352 -23.93 -3.43 -16.70
C ASN A 352 -23.82 -3.54 -15.17
N VAL A 353 -24.03 -4.75 -14.63
CA VAL A 353 -23.85 -5.07 -13.21
C VAL A 353 -22.60 -5.91 -13.07
N ILE A 354 -21.67 -5.46 -12.21
CA ILE A 354 -20.41 -6.15 -11.94
C ILE A 354 -20.36 -6.54 -10.46
N VAL A 355 -19.93 -7.77 -10.17
CA VAL A 355 -19.80 -8.28 -8.80
C VAL A 355 -18.33 -8.33 -8.39
N ILE A 356 -17.97 -7.63 -7.31
CA ILE A 356 -16.64 -7.66 -6.72
C ILE A 356 -16.72 -8.45 -5.42
N GLY A 357 -15.97 -9.55 -5.32
CA GLY A 357 -15.84 -10.30 -4.07
C GLY A 357 -14.48 -10.03 -3.42
N SER A 358 -14.40 -9.90 -2.11
CA SER A 358 -13.12 -9.92 -1.38
C SER A 358 -12.99 -11.10 -0.43
N THR A 359 -11.79 -11.65 -0.36
CA THR A 359 -11.44 -12.71 0.59
C THR A 359 -9.99 -12.60 1.02
N ASN A 360 -9.64 -13.00 2.23
CA ASN A 360 -8.24 -13.16 2.63
C ASN A 360 -7.70 -14.55 2.29
N ARG A 361 -8.58 -15.50 1.94
CA ARG A 361 -8.30 -16.92 1.78
C ARG A 361 -8.95 -17.45 0.50
N PRO A 362 -8.34 -17.19 -0.68
CA PRO A 362 -8.90 -17.63 -1.96
C PRO A 362 -9.04 -19.16 -2.07
N GLU A 363 -8.27 -19.91 -1.28
CA GLU A 363 -8.36 -21.35 -1.15
C GLU A 363 -9.56 -21.83 -0.34
N ALA A 364 -10.21 -20.97 0.46
CA ALA A 364 -11.38 -21.34 1.27
C ALA A 364 -12.70 -21.29 0.48
N ILE A 365 -12.73 -20.59 -0.66
CA ILE A 365 -13.92 -20.39 -1.48
C ILE A 365 -14.27 -21.65 -2.30
N ASP A 366 -15.57 -21.88 -2.53
CA ASP A 366 -16.05 -22.89 -3.47
C ASP A 366 -15.47 -22.65 -4.89
N ILE A 367 -14.79 -23.67 -5.42
CA ILE A 367 -14.16 -23.68 -6.75
C ILE A 367 -15.18 -23.35 -7.85
N ALA A 368 -16.46 -23.65 -7.68
CA ALA A 368 -17.50 -23.32 -8.63
C ALA A 368 -17.64 -21.81 -8.86
N LEU A 369 -17.42 -20.97 -7.84
CA LEU A 369 -17.49 -19.52 -7.97
C LEU A 369 -16.31 -18.95 -8.76
N ARG A 370 -15.15 -19.63 -8.73
CA ARG A 370 -13.90 -19.26 -9.43
C ARG A 370 -13.87 -19.72 -10.89
N ARG A 371 -14.96 -20.28 -11.42
CA ARG A 371 -15.03 -20.72 -12.82
C ARG A 371 -15.39 -19.55 -13.74
N PRO A 372 -14.92 -19.57 -15.01
CA PRO A 372 -15.33 -18.59 -16.01
C PRO A 372 -16.86 -18.50 -16.16
N GLY A 373 -17.37 -17.28 -16.33
CA GLY A 373 -18.77 -16.88 -16.27
C GLY A 373 -19.23 -16.33 -14.89
N ARG A 374 -18.37 -16.28 -13.87
CA ARG A 374 -18.64 -15.88 -12.48
C ARG A 374 -17.51 -14.95 -11.99
N PHE A 375 -16.63 -15.42 -11.08
CA PHE A 375 -15.38 -14.71 -10.77
C PHE A 375 -14.31 -15.13 -11.77
N ASP A 376 -14.34 -14.47 -12.93
CA ASP A 376 -13.50 -14.78 -14.09
C ASP A 376 -12.08 -14.28 -13.94
N ARG A 377 -11.92 -13.29 -13.05
CA ARG A 377 -10.69 -12.56 -12.82
C ARG A 377 -10.38 -12.53 -11.34
N GLU A 378 -9.14 -12.85 -11.01
CA GLU A 378 -8.60 -12.76 -9.67
C GLU A 378 -7.53 -11.67 -9.65
N ILE A 379 -7.62 -10.78 -8.68
CA ILE A 379 -6.67 -9.69 -8.46
C ILE A 379 -6.07 -9.89 -7.07
N GLU A 380 -4.77 -10.17 -7.06
CA GLU A 380 -3.98 -10.25 -5.85
C GLU A 380 -3.57 -8.84 -5.40
N LEU A 381 -3.98 -8.46 -4.19
CA LEU A 381 -3.45 -7.31 -3.47
C LEU A 381 -2.29 -7.76 -2.61
N ARG A 382 -1.09 -7.33 -3.01
CA ARG A 382 0.16 -7.64 -2.32
C ARG A 382 0.41 -6.68 -1.16
N VAL A 383 1.36 -7.04 -0.31
CA VAL A 383 1.91 -6.13 0.69
C VAL A 383 2.67 -5.03 -0.04
N PRO A 384 2.49 -3.74 0.34
CA PRO A 384 3.15 -2.62 -0.35
C PRO A 384 4.67 -2.66 -0.20
N ASP A 385 5.37 -2.30 -1.28
CA ASP A 385 6.81 -2.07 -1.30
C ASP A 385 7.19 -0.75 -0.61
N THR A 386 8.48 -0.41 -0.58
CA THR A 386 8.96 0.80 0.11
C THR A 386 8.33 2.07 -0.47
N GLU A 387 8.20 2.18 -1.79
CA GLU A 387 7.54 3.33 -2.44
C GLU A 387 6.04 3.38 -2.11
N GLY A 388 5.35 2.25 -2.19
CA GLY A 388 3.93 2.14 -1.82
C GLY A 388 3.69 2.47 -0.34
N ARG A 389 4.58 2.06 0.56
CA ARG A 389 4.51 2.45 1.98
C ARG A 389 4.71 3.94 2.15
N LEU A 390 5.65 4.55 1.44
CA LEU A 390 5.84 6.00 1.44
C LEU A 390 4.56 6.72 0.99
N GLU A 391 3.90 6.25 -0.07
CA GLU A 391 2.62 6.81 -0.52
C GLU A 391 1.54 6.68 0.57
N ILE A 392 1.43 5.52 1.22
CA ILE A 392 0.49 5.30 2.34
C ILE A 392 0.79 6.25 3.51
N PHE A 393 2.06 6.44 3.87
CA PHE A 393 2.47 7.43 4.88
C PHE A 393 2.08 8.84 4.47
N GLN A 394 2.32 9.23 3.21
CA GLN A 394 1.93 10.52 2.69
C GLN A 394 0.43 10.73 2.80
N ILE A 395 -0.40 9.74 2.42
CA ILE A 395 -1.86 9.77 2.51
C ILE A 395 -2.33 9.98 3.95
N HIS A 396 -1.87 9.15 4.89
CA HIS A 396 -2.30 9.25 6.29
C HIS A 396 -1.75 10.49 7.01
N THR A 397 -0.62 11.04 6.55
CA THR A 397 0.00 12.25 7.11
C THR A 397 -0.44 13.55 6.44
N ARG A 398 -1.26 13.52 5.37
CA ARG A 398 -1.70 14.74 4.64
C ARG A 398 -2.29 15.80 5.57
N GLY A 399 -3.11 15.39 6.54
CA GLY A 399 -3.76 16.28 7.52
C GLY A 399 -2.99 16.44 8.84
N MET A 400 -1.82 15.82 8.99
CA MET A 400 -1.09 15.82 10.25
C MET A 400 0.02 16.90 10.27
N PRO A 401 0.09 17.72 11.33
CA PRO A 401 1.19 18.68 11.52
C PRO A 401 2.45 17.90 11.91
N LEU A 402 3.34 17.69 10.95
CA LEU A 402 4.64 17.03 11.19
C LEU A 402 5.72 18.08 11.45
N ALA A 403 6.63 17.79 12.38
CA ALA A 403 7.84 18.58 12.58
C ALA A 403 8.83 18.40 11.42
N ASP A 404 9.70 19.39 11.20
CA ASP A 404 10.69 19.42 10.10
C ASP A 404 11.68 18.23 10.13
N ASN A 405 11.84 17.58 11.29
CA ASN A 405 12.73 16.44 11.49
C ASN A 405 12.13 15.07 11.14
N VAL A 406 10.89 15.02 10.65
CA VAL A 406 10.19 13.78 10.28
C VAL A 406 10.40 13.48 8.80
N ASN A 407 11.31 12.54 8.50
CA ASN A 407 11.46 12.00 7.15
C ASN A 407 10.64 10.71 7.00
N LEU A 408 9.56 10.78 6.22
CA LEU A 408 8.68 9.62 5.97
C LEU A 408 9.38 8.49 5.21
N MET A 409 10.44 8.80 4.45
CA MET A 409 11.19 7.78 3.71
C MET A 409 11.95 6.85 4.67
N ASP A 410 12.55 7.39 5.73
CA ASP A 410 13.24 6.59 6.75
C ASP A 410 12.26 5.56 7.36
N PHE A 411 11.04 5.99 7.68
CA PHE A 411 9.99 5.13 8.22
C PHE A 411 9.52 4.09 7.21
N ALA A 412 9.30 4.47 5.95
CA ALA A 412 8.92 3.54 4.90
C ALA A 412 9.96 2.43 4.69
N GLN A 413 11.25 2.74 4.84
CA GLN A 413 12.32 1.75 4.76
C GLN A 413 12.27 0.76 5.93
N ILE A 414 12.10 1.20 7.17
CA ILE A 414 12.16 0.32 8.34
C ILE A 414 10.84 -0.45 8.64
N THR A 415 9.69 -0.02 8.10
CA THR A 415 8.39 -0.68 8.31
C THR A 415 8.14 -1.83 7.33
N TYR A 416 9.02 -2.82 7.33
CA TYR A 416 8.88 -3.99 6.45
C TYR A 416 7.61 -4.80 6.76
N GLY A 417 6.91 -5.22 5.71
CA GLY A 417 5.70 -6.05 5.83
C GLY A 417 4.49 -5.35 6.44
N PHE A 418 4.57 -4.06 6.76
CA PHE A 418 3.42 -3.28 7.19
C PHE A 418 2.44 -3.12 6.03
N VAL A 419 1.15 -3.39 6.30
CA VAL A 419 0.07 -3.11 5.35
C VAL A 419 -0.52 -1.72 5.59
N GLY A 420 -1.39 -1.27 4.69
CA GLY A 420 -2.05 0.05 4.81
C GLY A 420 -2.71 0.28 6.17
N ALA A 421 -3.38 -0.74 6.71
CA ALA A 421 -3.99 -0.67 8.04
C ALA A 421 -2.97 -0.50 9.18
N ASP A 422 -1.79 -1.12 9.08
CA ASP A 422 -0.73 -1.03 10.09
C ASP A 422 -0.10 0.36 10.08
N ILE A 423 0.19 0.89 8.88
CA ILE A 423 0.74 2.25 8.72
C ILE A 423 -0.28 3.30 9.20
N ALA A 424 -1.57 3.10 8.92
CA ALA A 424 -2.64 3.94 9.44
C ALA A 424 -2.68 3.91 10.98
N ALA A 425 -2.54 2.72 11.57
CA ALA A 425 -2.47 2.57 13.02
C ALA A 425 -1.22 3.24 13.61
N LEU A 426 -0.07 3.09 12.96
CA LEU A 426 1.19 3.73 13.35
C LEU A 426 1.09 5.26 13.33
N CYS A 427 0.54 5.83 12.25
CA CYS A 427 0.29 7.27 12.15
C CYS A 427 -0.67 7.76 13.24
N ARG A 428 -1.73 6.98 13.52
CA ARG A 428 -2.70 7.30 14.59
C ARG A 428 -2.05 7.26 15.97
N GLU A 429 -1.22 6.26 16.25
CA GLU A 429 -0.53 6.15 17.54
C GLU A 429 0.53 7.25 17.71
N ALA A 430 1.23 7.64 16.64
CA ALA A 430 2.13 8.79 16.67
C ALA A 430 1.38 10.11 16.98
N ALA A 431 0.20 10.32 16.37
CA ALA A 431 -0.66 11.45 16.69
C ALA A 431 -1.17 11.40 18.14
N MET A 432 -1.53 10.22 18.65
CA MET A 432 -1.93 10.02 20.04
C MET A 432 -0.78 10.25 21.02
N SER A 433 0.46 9.87 20.68
CA SER A 433 1.66 10.19 21.47
C SER A 433 1.83 11.70 21.59
N ALA A 434 1.74 12.43 20.46
CA ALA A 434 1.81 13.88 20.45
C ALA A 434 0.69 14.50 21.30
N LEU A 435 -0.52 13.97 21.24
CA LEU A 435 -1.65 14.41 22.07
C LEU A 435 -1.40 14.13 23.56
N ARG A 436 -0.89 12.95 23.94
CA ARG A 436 -0.56 12.58 25.34
C ARG A 436 0.49 13.52 25.93
N ARG A 437 1.42 14.05 25.13
CA ARG A 437 2.39 15.07 25.56
C ARG A 437 1.74 16.40 25.92
N ILE A 438 0.63 16.75 25.27
CA ILE A 438 -0.05 18.05 25.44
C ILE A 438 -1.23 17.97 26.42
N LEU A 439 -1.88 16.81 26.56
CA LEU A 439 -3.01 16.61 27.48
C LEU A 439 -2.77 17.14 28.92
N PRO A 440 -1.59 16.94 29.55
CA PRO A 440 -1.33 17.48 30.89
C PRO A 440 -1.34 19.02 30.97
N LYS A 441 -1.19 19.71 29.83
CA LYS A 441 -1.17 21.18 29.72
C LYS A 441 -2.55 21.77 29.39
N ILE A 442 -3.53 20.94 29.05
CA ILE A 442 -4.89 21.36 28.68
C ILE A 442 -5.80 21.22 29.91
N ASN A 443 -6.56 22.27 30.21
CA ASN A 443 -7.64 22.20 31.18
C ASN A 443 -8.91 21.71 30.48
N LEU A 444 -9.25 20.43 30.65
CA LEU A 444 -10.41 19.78 29.99
C LEU A 444 -11.78 20.34 30.45
N ASN A 445 -11.82 21.22 31.44
CA ASN A 445 -13.04 21.84 31.95
C ASN A 445 -13.45 23.10 31.16
N GLU A 446 -12.59 23.61 30.29
CA GLU A 446 -12.88 24.76 29.43
C GLU A 446 -13.34 24.29 28.04
N PRO A 447 -14.37 24.93 27.45
CA PRO A 447 -14.94 24.51 26.17
C PRO A 447 -14.05 24.79 24.96
N GLU A 448 -13.08 25.71 25.09
CA GLU A 448 -12.15 26.08 24.01
C GLU A 448 -10.70 25.91 24.48
N ILE A 449 -9.87 25.30 23.63
CA ILE A 449 -8.45 25.11 23.90
C ILE A 449 -7.71 26.40 23.49
N PRO A 450 -6.78 26.93 24.31
CA PRO A 450 -5.97 28.09 23.93
C PRO A 450 -5.23 27.89 22.61
N GLY A 451 -5.29 28.89 21.72
CA GLY A 451 -4.67 28.84 20.38
C GLY A 451 -3.17 28.58 20.39
N GLU A 452 -2.44 29.07 21.40
CA GLU A 452 -1.00 28.82 21.55
C GLU A 452 -0.66 27.33 21.72
N ILE A 453 -1.56 26.56 22.36
CA ILE A 453 -1.38 25.13 22.55
C ILE A 453 -1.62 24.40 21.22
N LEU A 454 -2.62 24.84 20.45
CA LEU A 454 -2.93 24.29 19.13
C LEU A 454 -1.79 24.54 18.13
N ASP A 455 -1.20 25.73 18.15
CA ASP A 455 -0.08 26.08 17.26
C ASP A 455 1.22 25.32 17.61
N SER A 456 1.37 24.89 18.87
CA SER A 456 2.48 24.05 19.33
C SER A 456 2.31 22.55 19.05
N LEU A 457 1.11 22.12 18.65
CA LEU A 457 0.80 20.71 18.44
C LEU A 457 1.41 20.22 17.12
N GLN A 458 2.56 19.55 17.24
CA GLN A 458 3.24 18.89 16.12
C GLN A 458 3.63 17.47 16.51
N VAL A 459 3.56 16.57 15.53
CA VAL A 459 4.04 15.18 15.63
C VAL A 459 5.53 15.17 15.29
N THR A 460 6.33 14.63 16.20
CA THR A 460 7.79 14.60 16.11
C THR A 460 8.29 13.22 15.72
N ARG A 461 9.57 13.12 15.33
CA ARG A 461 10.23 11.83 15.04
C ARG A 461 10.11 10.84 16.21
N GLU A 462 10.27 11.32 17.45
CA GLU A 462 10.16 10.50 18.66
C GLU A 462 8.76 9.89 18.83
N ASP A 463 7.71 10.59 18.39
CA ASP A 463 6.33 10.07 18.44
C ASP A 463 6.15 8.86 17.52
N PHE A 464 6.76 8.89 16.32
CA PHE A 464 6.78 7.75 15.41
C PHE A 464 7.64 6.60 15.92
N GLU A 465 8.81 6.89 16.49
CA GLU A 465 9.69 5.87 17.07
C GLU A 465 9.05 5.18 18.28
N ASN A 466 8.26 5.90 19.09
CA ASN A 466 7.48 5.29 20.16
C ASN A 466 6.31 4.47 19.61
N ALA A 467 5.61 4.96 18.59
CA ALA A 467 4.53 4.22 17.95
C ALA A 467 5.01 2.89 17.34
N LEU A 468 6.23 2.81 16.82
CA LEU A 468 6.82 1.57 16.30
C LEU A 468 7.05 0.50 17.37
N LYS A 469 7.16 0.88 18.65
CA LYS A 469 7.30 -0.08 19.75
C LYS A 469 5.98 -0.80 20.05
N ASP A 470 4.86 -0.12 19.80
CA ASP A 470 3.53 -0.61 20.14
C ASP A 470 2.81 -1.26 18.94
N VAL A 471 3.07 -0.78 17.72
CA VAL A 471 2.40 -1.26 16.50
C VAL A 471 3.21 -2.35 15.83
N GLN A 472 2.68 -3.58 15.85
CA GLN A 472 3.24 -4.73 15.15
C GLN A 472 2.54 -4.98 13.80
N PRO A 473 3.27 -5.43 12.76
CA PRO A 473 2.72 -5.71 11.45
C PRO A 473 1.68 -6.84 11.48
N SER A 474 0.49 -6.60 10.92
CA SER A 474 -0.61 -7.56 10.89
C SER A 474 -0.38 -8.70 9.92
N ALA A 475 0.31 -8.46 8.80
CA ALA A 475 0.60 -9.49 7.80
C ALA A 475 1.64 -10.54 8.30
N ILE A 476 2.48 -10.17 9.27
CA ILE A 476 3.62 -10.96 9.75
C ILE A 476 3.28 -11.83 10.98
N ARG A 477 2.08 -11.70 11.56
CA ARG A 477 1.68 -12.35 12.83
C ARG A 477 1.74 -13.89 12.88
N GLU A 478 2.05 -14.59 11.79
CA GLU A 478 2.18 -16.06 11.78
C GLU A 478 3.57 -16.58 11.40
N ILE A 479 4.44 -15.81 10.71
CA ILE A 479 5.79 -16.25 10.31
C ILE A 479 6.71 -15.03 10.29
N LEU A 480 7.78 -15.05 11.09
CA LEU A 480 8.77 -13.98 11.22
C LEU A 480 9.55 -13.80 9.90
N ILE A 481 9.19 -12.77 9.14
CA ILE A 481 10.03 -12.24 8.07
C ILE A 481 10.95 -11.22 8.74
N GLU A 482 12.23 -11.55 8.82
CA GLU A 482 13.26 -10.63 9.29
C GLU A 482 13.94 -10.03 8.04
N VAL A 483 14.36 -8.77 8.08
CA VAL A 483 15.44 -8.32 7.20
C VAL A 483 16.64 -8.15 8.13
N PRO A 484 17.61 -9.08 8.08
CA PRO A 484 18.78 -8.98 8.91
C PRO A 484 19.53 -7.68 8.56
N ASN A 485 20.00 -6.95 9.56
CA ASN A 485 20.83 -5.75 9.40
C ASN A 485 22.34 -6.06 9.48
N ILE A 486 22.68 -7.34 9.34
CA ILE A 486 24.03 -7.88 9.48
C ILE A 486 24.57 -8.00 8.06
N GLY A 487 25.66 -7.32 7.74
CA GLY A 487 26.32 -7.40 6.44
C GLY A 487 27.48 -8.40 6.40
N TRP A 488 28.18 -8.46 5.27
CA TRP A 488 29.40 -9.27 5.17
C TRP A 488 30.53 -8.79 6.09
N ASP A 489 30.54 -7.51 6.42
CA ASP A 489 31.55 -6.88 7.28
C ASP A 489 31.38 -7.29 8.75
N ASP A 490 30.15 -7.62 9.16
CA ASP A 490 29.82 -8.09 10.51
C ASP A 490 30.14 -9.58 10.73
N VAL A 491 30.58 -10.29 9.68
CA VAL A 491 30.96 -11.71 9.77
C VAL A 491 32.47 -11.83 9.64
N GLY A 492 33.18 -12.15 10.72
CA GLY A 492 34.63 -12.33 10.69
C GLY A 492 35.07 -13.60 9.93
N GLY A 493 36.03 -13.47 9.01
CA GLY A 493 36.67 -14.60 8.32
C GLY A 493 35.83 -15.26 7.22
N LEU A 494 36.04 -16.57 7.02
CA LEU A 494 35.26 -17.43 6.12
C LEU A 494 35.22 -17.01 4.65
N GLY A 495 36.26 -16.37 4.13
CA GLY A 495 36.30 -15.82 2.76
C GLY A 495 35.83 -16.80 1.67
N GLY A 496 36.31 -18.05 1.69
CA GLY A 496 35.88 -19.06 0.70
C GLY A 496 34.41 -19.45 0.82
N VAL A 497 33.85 -19.51 2.03
CA VAL A 497 32.42 -19.79 2.25
C VAL A 497 31.56 -18.60 1.81
N LYS A 498 32.03 -17.37 2.07
CA LYS A 498 31.35 -16.15 1.60
C LYS A 498 31.28 -16.13 0.09
N GLU A 499 32.39 -16.41 -0.60
CA GLU A 499 32.44 -16.45 -2.06
C GLU A 499 31.44 -17.45 -2.63
N LEU A 500 31.43 -18.69 -2.15
CA LEU A 500 30.45 -19.71 -2.56
C LEU A 500 28.99 -19.27 -2.35
N LEU A 501 28.69 -18.60 -1.23
CA LEU A 501 27.34 -18.07 -0.97
C LEU A 501 26.96 -16.92 -1.91
N LYS A 502 27.92 -16.07 -2.31
CA LYS A 502 27.68 -15.04 -3.32
C LYS A 502 27.32 -15.67 -4.66
N GLU A 503 28.04 -16.71 -5.07
CA GLU A 503 27.77 -17.42 -6.32
C GLU A 503 26.42 -18.16 -6.30
N ALA A 504 26.13 -18.84 -5.19
CA ALA A 504 24.96 -19.69 -5.07
C ALA A 504 23.65 -18.93 -4.75
N VAL A 505 23.71 -17.77 -4.11
CA VAL A 505 22.50 -17.06 -3.62
C VAL A 505 22.44 -15.62 -4.11
N GLU A 506 23.51 -14.84 -3.97
CA GLU A 506 23.49 -13.41 -4.31
C GLU A 506 23.32 -13.17 -5.81
N TRP A 507 24.10 -13.87 -6.65
CA TRP A 507 24.05 -13.68 -8.10
C TRP A 507 22.71 -14.08 -8.73
N PRO A 508 22.09 -15.22 -8.38
CA PRO A 508 20.76 -15.56 -8.88
C PRO A 508 19.68 -14.54 -8.52
N LEU A 509 19.73 -13.97 -7.31
CA LEU A 509 18.73 -13.02 -6.83
C LEU A 509 18.91 -11.62 -7.42
N LYS A 510 20.14 -11.11 -7.51
CA LYS A 510 20.43 -9.77 -8.05
C LYS A 510 20.40 -9.72 -9.58
N SER A 511 20.81 -10.79 -10.25
CA SER A 511 21.00 -10.83 -11.71
C SER A 511 20.25 -11.98 -12.39
N PRO A 512 18.92 -12.10 -12.20
CA PRO A 512 18.15 -13.21 -12.76
C PRO A 512 18.17 -13.24 -14.30
N GLU A 513 18.26 -12.08 -14.96
CA GLU A 513 18.32 -12.00 -16.43
C GLU A 513 19.59 -12.63 -17.03
N SER A 514 20.73 -12.49 -16.36
CA SER A 514 22.00 -13.09 -16.78
C SER A 514 21.90 -14.61 -16.85
N TYR A 515 21.26 -15.24 -15.86
CA TYR A 515 21.00 -16.68 -15.86
C TYR A 515 20.04 -17.10 -16.99
N ARG A 516 19.02 -16.27 -17.32
CA ARG A 516 18.13 -16.54 -18.46
C ARG A 516 18.88 -16.53 -19.78
N ASN A 517 19.77 -15.56 -19.97
CA ASN A 517 20.50 -15.36 -21.22
C ASN A 517 21.52 -16.48 -21.47
N ILE A 518 22.11 -17.03 -20.41
CA ILE A 518 23.11 -18.11 -20.49
C ILE A 518 22.43 -19.49 -20.51
N GLY A 519 21.15 -19.59 -20.13
CA GLY A 519 20.38 -20.83 -20.16
C GLY A 519 20.74 -21.80 -19.04
N VAL A 520 21.22 -21.29 -17.91
CA VAL A 520 21.63 -22.09 -16.74
C VAL A 520 20.55 -21.97 -15.67
N GLU A 521 20.26 -23.09 -14.99
CA GLU A 521 19.36 -23.12 -13.84
C GLU A 521 20.10 -22.66 -12.59
N ALA A 522 19.48 -21.76 -11.84
CA ALA A 522 20.02 -21.33 -10.55
C ALA A 522 19.86 -22.46 -9.52
N PRO A 523 20.81 -22.61 -8.58
CA PRO A 523 20.67 -23.56 -7.48
C PRO A 523 19.46 -23.19 -6.62
N LYS A 524 18.64 -24.19 -6.28
CA LYS A 524 17.38 -23.99 -5.55
C LYS A 524 17.58 -24.01 -4.04
N GLY A 525 18.56 -24.80 -3.59
CA GLY A 525 18.83 -24.99 -2.18
C GLY A 525 20.32 -25.10 -1.87
N VAL A 526 20.71 -24.43 -0.79
CA VAL A 526 22.06 -24.47 -0.22
C VAL A 526 21.97 -25.07 1.19
N LEU A 527 22.77 -26.09 1.49
CA LEU A 527 22.87 -26.66 2.83
C LEU A 527 24.20 -26.27 3.48
N LEU A 528 24.10 -25.45 4.53
CA LEU A 528 25.19 -25.09 5.43
C LEU A 528 25.34 -26.18 6.50
N TYR A 529 26.52 -26.80 6.59
CA TYR A 529 26.80 -27.80 7.62
C TYR A 529 28.14 -27.59 8.32
N GLY A 530 28.33 -28.21 9.49
CA GLY A 530 29.59 -28.16 10.25
C GLY A 530 29.35 -28.01 11.76
N PRO A 531 30.40 -27.78 12.57
CA PRO A 531 30.28 -27.73 14.02
C PRO A 531 29.29 -26.65 14.52
N PRO A 532 28.64 -26.86 15.68
CA PRO A 532 27.77 -25.86 16.28
C PRO A 532 28.56 -24.60 16.68
N GLY A 533 27.90 -23.44 16.65
CA GLY A 533 28.53 -22.16 17.04
C GLY A 533 29.45 -21.53 15.99
N THR A 534 29.49 -22.07 14.77
CA THR A 534 30.30 -21.54 13.65
C THR A 534 29.63 -20.41 12.86
N GLY A 535 28.50 -19.87 13.35
CA GLY A 535 27.84 -18.72 12.74
C GLY A 535 27.00 -19.01 11.50
N LYS A 536 26.51 -20.25 11.30
CA LYS A 536 25.66 -20.62 10.14
C LYS A 536 24.44 -19.72 9.97
N THR A 537 23.74 -19.43 11.08
CA THR A 537 22.60 -18.51 11.11
C THR A 537 23.03 -17.07 10.80
N LEU A 538 24.22 -16.64 11.23
CA LEU A 538 24.75 -15.30 10.94
C LEU A 538 25.13 -15.15 9.46
N LEU A 539 25.72 -16.18 8.84
CA LEU A 539 26.01 -16.20 7.40
C LEU A 539 24.74 -16.11 6.56
N ALA A 540 23.71 -16.86 6.93
CA ALA A 540 22.41 -16.83 6.25
C ALA A 540 21.73 -15.46 6.38
N LYS A 541 21.93 -14.79 7.52
CA LYS A 541 21.48 -13.41 7.72
C LYS A 541 22.28 -12.42 6.86
N ALA A 542 23.60 -12.55 6.81
CA ALA A 542 24.47 -11.69 6.01
C ALA A 542 24.17 -11.73 4.51
N ILE A 543 23.98 -12.93 3.94
CA ILE A 543 23.63 -13.08 2.53
C ILE A 543 22.26 -12.48 2.20
N ALA A 544 21.30 -12.56 3.13
CA ALA A 544 19.96 -12.01 2.90
C ALA A 544 19.94 -10.49 2.92
N HIS A 545 20.70 -9.86 3.83
CA HIS A 545 20.93 -8.42 3.82
C HIS A 545 21.59 -7.98 2.51
N GLU A 546 22.69 -8.64 2.11
CA GLU A 546 23.42 -8.24 0.91
C GLU A 546 22.61 -8.43 -0.37
N SER A 547 21.70 -9.41 -0.39
CA SER A 547 20.85 -9.71 -1.55
C SER A 547 19.56 -8.86 -1.61
N ASP A 548 19.35 -7.94 -0.66
CA ASP A 548 18.09 -7.18 -0.49
C ASP A 548 16.85 -8.10 -0.50
N ALA A 549 16.99 -9.31 0.05
CA ALA A 549 15.98 -10.36 -0.02
C ALA A 549 15.26 -10.55 1.32
N ASN A 550 13.96 -10.84 1.26
CA ASN A 550 13.17 -11.12 2.46
C ASN A 550 13.67 -12.40 3.15
N PHE A 551 14.04 -12.35 4.43
CA PHE A 551 14.56 -13.52 5.15
C PHE A 551 13.47 -14.16 6.01
N ILE A 552 13.08 -15.39 5.65
CA ILE A 552 12.05 -16.14 6.34
C ILE A 552 12.71 -17.23 7.18
N THR A 553 12.69 -17.08 8.49
CA THR A 553 13.26 -18.09 9.40
C THR A 553 12.21 -19.11 9.82
N ALA A 554 12.54 -20.39 9.68
CA ALA A 554 11.76 -21.50 10.21
C ALA A 554 12.69 -22.45 10.96
N LYS A 555 12.53 -22.50 12.29
CA LYS A 555 13.29 -23.44 13.14
C LYS A 555 12.54 -24.77 13.22
N GLY A 556 13.29 -25.87 13.21
CA GLY A 556 12.67 -27.18 13.33
C GLY A 556 11.83 -27.37 14.60
N SER A 557 12.26 -26.79 15.72
CA SER A 557 11.48 -26.76 16.97
C SER A 557 10.11 -26.07 16.84
N ASP A 558 10.00 -25.03 16.01
CA ASP A 558 8.81 -24.18 15.90
C ASP A 558 7.74 -24.84 15.00
N LEU A 559 8.20 -25.64 14.05
CA LEU A 559 7.35 -26.42 13.14
C LEU A 559 6.84 -27.71 13.80
N LEU A 560 7.57 -28.26 14.79
CA LEU A 560 7.20 -29.47 15.54
C LEU A 560 6.30 -29.13 16.75
N SER A 561 5.13 -28.53 16.51
CA SER A 561 4.13 -28.35 17.59
C SER A 561 3.39 -29.66 17.90
N LYS A 562 2.91 -29.82 19.14
CA LYS A 562 2.34 -31.08 19.69
C LYS A 562 0.97 -31.50 19.12
N TRP A 563 0.45 -30.85 18.08
CA TRP A 563 -0.92 -31.06 17.58
C TRP A 563 -0.93 -31.63 16.16
N TYR A 564 -1.72 -32.69 15.96
CA TYR A 564 -1.82 -33.46 14.71
C TYR A 564 -2.27 -32.59 13.52
N GLY A 565 -1.46 -32.52 12.46
CA GLY A 565 -1.83 -31.97 11.15
C GLY A 565 -1.51 -30.49 10.88
N GLU A 566 -1.21 -29.68 11.90
CA GLU A 566 -0.86 -28.26 11.71
C GLU A 566 0.53 -28.06 11.11
N SER A 567 1.49 -28.94 11.41
CA SER A 567 2.89 -28.81 10.96
C SER A 567 3.07 -28.89 9.44
N GLU A 568 2.30 -29.74 8.75
CA GLU A 568 2.34 -29.85 7.28
C GLU A 568 1.82 -28.57 6.63
N LYS A 569 0.69 -28.07 7.14
CA LYS A 569 0.08 -26.83 6.65
C LYS A 569 1.00 -25.63 6.88
N ARG A 570 1.69 -25.55 8.02
CA ARG A 570 2.66 -24.49 8.31
C ARG A 570 3.83 -24.47 7.31
N ILE A 571 4.35 -25.64 6.92
CA ILE A 571 5.41 -25.71 5.89
C ILE A 571 4.88 -25.20 4.55
N ALA A 572 3.69 -25.66 4.13
CA ALA A 572 3.08 -25.17 2.90
C ALA A 572 2.83 -23.64 2.96
N GLU A 573 2.44 -23.11 4.11
CA GLU A 573 2.24 -21.68 4.34
C GLU A 573 3.57 -20.90 4.28
N VAL A 574 4.66 -21.39 4.87
CA VAL A 574 6.02 -20.79 4.77
C VAL A 574 6.43 -20.62 3.31
N PHE A 575 6.36 -21.69 2.53
CA PHE A 575 6.75 -21.67 1.12
C PHE A 575 5.77 -20.81 0.29
N THR A 576 4.48 -20.86 0.56
CA THR A 576 3.48 -20.02 -0.13
C THR A 576 3.73 -18.53 0.13
N ARG A 577 4.07 -18.15 1.36
CA ARG A 577 4.44 -16.76 1.67
C ARG A 577 5.75 -16.37 1.04
N ALA A 578 6.77 -17.22 1.09
CA ALA A 578 8.04 -16.96 0.43
C ALA A 578 7.86 -16.63 -1.06
N ARG A 579 6.94 -17.35 -1.73
CA ARG A 579 6.54 -17.07 -3.12
C ARG A 579 5.82 -15.73 -3.29
N GLN A 580 4.96 -15.34 -2.35
CA GLN A 580 4.25 -14.05 -2.37
C GLN A 580 5.16 -12.85 -2.15
N VAL A 581 6.20 -13.01 -1.31
CA VAL A 581 7.14 -11.94 -0.95
C VAL A 581 8.48 -12.09 -1.72
N ALA A 582 8.49 -12.74 -2.88
CA ALA A 582 9.70 -12.88 -3.69
C ALA A 582 10.20 -11.49 -4.16
N PRO A 583 11.53 -11.20 -4.12
CA PRO A 583 12.63 -12.12 -3.82
C PRO A 583 12.77 -12.47 -2.32
N SER A 584 12.96 -13.75 -2.02
CA SER A 584 13.02 -14.22 -0.63
C SER A 584 13.99 -15.39 -0.43
N ILE A 585 14.53 -15.47 0.78
CA ILE A 585 15.40 -16.56 1.26
C ILE A 585 14.67 -17.26 2.41
N ILE A 586 14.43 -18.55 2.27
CA ILE A 586 13.86 -19.40 3.32
C ILE A 586 15.01 -20.04 4.08
N PHE A 587 15.20 -19.68 5.34
CA PHE A 587 16.20 -20.27 6.21
C PHE A 587 15.59 -21.34 7.12
N LEU A 588 15.97 -22.60 6.90
CA LEU A 588 15.57 -23.76 7.69
C LEU A 588 16.68 -24.12 8.67
N ASP A 589 16.54 -23.70 9.92
CA ASP A 589 17.51 -23.99 10.98
C ASP A 589 17.21 -25.33 11.68
N GLU A 590 18.25 -26.01 12.16
CA GLU A 590 18.19 -27.34 12.78
C GLU A 590 17.47 -28.37 11.89
N LEU A 591 17.86 -28.45 10.61
CA LEU A 591 17.19 -29.30 9.62
C LEU A 591 17.22 -30.79 10.00
N ASP A 592 18.21 -31.21 10.79
CA ASP A 592 18.33 -32.55 11.36
C ASP A 592 17.19 -32.92 12.33
N SER A 593 16.48 -31.93 12.88
CA SER A 593 15.27 -32.16 13.69
C SER A 593 13.99 -32.36 12.83
N LEU A 594 13.93 -31.74 11.65
CA LEU A 594 12.79 -31.80 10.73
C LEU A 594 12.82 -33.02 9.80
N ALA A 595 14.02 -33.44 9.42
CA ALA A 595 14.24 -34.43 8.37
C ALA A 595 15.27 -35.51 8.76
N PRO A 596 15.05 -36.26 9.86
CA PRO A 596 15.94 -37.35 10.23
C PRO A 596 15.91 -38.49 9.19
N VAL A 597 17.00 -39.26 9.09
CA VAL A 597 17.07 -40.48 8.26
C VAL A 597 15.93 -41.43 8.63
N ARG A 598 15.16 -41.89 7.62
CA ARG A 598 14.05 -42.83 7.79
C ARG A 598 14.48 -44.10 8.51
N GLY A 599 13.76 -44.46 9.58
CA GLY A 599 13.99 -45.69 10.32
C GLY A 599 15.21 -45.65 11.24
N ALA A 600 15.75 -44.47 11.55
CA ALA A 600 16.85 -44.30 12.51
C ALA A 600 16.39 -44.55 13.95
N SER A 601 15.09 -44.46 14.25
CA SER A 601 14.53 -44.72 15.58
C SER A 601 13.34 -45.67 15.55
N THR A 602 13.38 -46.75 16.33
CA THR A 602 12.25 -47.67 16.55
C THR A 602 11.12 -46.91 17.27
N GLY A 603 10.10 -46.49 16.53
CA GLY A 603 9.00 -45.66 17.04
C GLY A 603 8.87 -44.26 16.44
N GLU A 604 9.48 -44.00 15.27
CA GLU A 604 9.32 -42.74 14.54
C GLU A 604 7.84 -42.31 14.44
N PRO A 605 7.48 -41.09 14.87
CA PRO A 605 6.15 -40.56 14.68
C PRO A 605 5.84 -40.48 13.18
N GLN A 606 4.71 -41.06 12.75
CA GLN A 606 4.23 -40.93 11.35
C GLN A 606 4.14 -39.46 10.88
N VAL A 607 4.07 -38.51 11.82
CA VAL A 607 4.01 -37.07 11.59
C VAL A 607 5.29 -36.53 10.94
N THR A 608 6.48 -36.97 11.39
CA THR A 608 7.76 -36.47 10.86
C THR A 608 7.97 -36.88 9.40
N ALA A 609 7.57 -38.10 9.04
CA ALA A 609 7.66 -38.58 7.66
C ALA A 609 6.75 -37.79 6.69
N ARG A 610 5.59 -37.31 7.17
CA ARG A 610 4.68 -36.49 6.36
C ARG A 610 5.20 -35.07 6.18
N ILE A 611 5.75 -34.48 7.25
CA ILE A 611 6.46 -33.19 7.20
C ILE A 611 7.58 -33.22 6.17
N LEU A 612 8.42 -34.27 6.19
CA LEU A 612 9.47 -34.45 5.19
C LEU A 612 8.90 -34.52 3.78
N ASN A 613 7.86 -35.32 3.54
CA ASN A 613 7.25 -35.42 2.21
C ASN A 613 6.66 -34.08 1.74
N GLN A 614 6.07 -33.28 2.63
CA GLN A 614 5.59 -31.95 2.31
C GLN A 614 6.75 -31.02 1.93
N LEU A 615 7.83 -31.01 2.71
CA LEU A 615 9.03 -30.21 2.42
C LEU A 615 9.63 -30.59 1.05
N LEU A 616 9.73 -31.89 0.75
CA LEU A 616 10.20 -32.37 -0.56
C LEU A 616 9.28 -31.90 -1.69
N SER A 617 7.96 -31.99 -1.50
CA SER A 617 6.99 -31.52 -2.49
C SER A 617 7.07 -30.02 -2.72
N GLU A 618 7.28 -29.22 -1.68
CA GLU A 618 7.44 -27.76 -1.82
C GLU A 618 8.76 -27.40 -2.51
N MET A 619 9.86 -28.08 -2.20
CA MET A 619 11.16 -27.86 -2.85
C MET A 619 11.13 -28.24 -4.34
N ASP A 620 10.52 -29.39 -4.68
CA ASP A 620 10.33 -29.79 -6.08
C ASP A 620 9.42 -28.79 -6.83
N GLY A 621 8.43 -28.22 -6.13
CA GLY A 621 7.53 -27.18 -6.65
C GLY A 621 8.17 -25.80 -6.88
N LEU A 622 9.44 -25.59 -6.49
CA LEU A 622 10.17 -24.34 -6.77
C LEU A 622 10.70 -24.25 -8.21
N GLU A 623 10.52 -25.31 -9.04
CA GLU A 623 10.99 -25.37 -10.44
C GLU A 623 10.58 -24.19 -11.32
N GLU A 624 9.41 -23.61 -11.10
CA GLU A 624 8.89 -22.51 -11.93
C GLU A 624 9.31 -21.11 -11.43
N LEU A 625 9.87 -21.00 -10.22
CA LEU A 625 10.02 -19.73 -9.49
C LEU A 625 11.49 -19.39 -9.21
N ARG A 626 12.08 -18.54 -10.05
CA ARG A 626 13.52 -18.21 -10.05
C ARG A 626 13.98 -17.18 -9.01
N ALA A 627 13.16 -16.86 -8.00
CA ALA A 627 13.44 -15.77 -7.05
C ALA A 627 13.23 -16.17 -5.58
N VAL A 628 13.14 -17.47 -5.29
CA VAL A 628 13.08 -18.01 -3.93
C VAL A 628 14.22 -19.01 -3.76
N VAL A 629 15.08 -18.80 -2.78
CA VAL A 629 16.22 -19.69 -2.48
C VAL A 629 16.04 -20.28 -1.08
N VAL A 630 16.28 -21.58 -0.93
CA VAL A 630 16.18 -22.28 0.37
C VAL A 630 17.59 -22.48 0.94
N ILE A 631 17.85 -21.99 2.15
CA ILE A 631 19.09 -22.24 2.87
C ILE A 631 18.78 -23.12 4.07
N GLY A 632 19.31 -24.34 4.10
CA GLY A 632 19.21 -25.24 5.25
C GLY A 632 20.47 -25.16 6.10
N ALA A 633 20.34 -25.21 7.43
CA ALA A 633 21.46 -25.32 8.35
C ALA A 633 21.36 -26.59 9.19
N THR A 634 22.49 -27.28 9.35
CA THR A 634 22.60 -28.43 10.25
C THR A 634 23.96 -28.52 10.93
N ASN A 635 23.98 -29.09 12.13
CA ASN A 635 25.23 -29.48 12.78
C ASN A 635 25.58 -30.95 12.53
N ARG A 636 24.63 -31.74 11.99
CA ARG A 636 24.69 -33.19 11.86
C ARG A 636 24.23 -33.63 10.47
N PRO A 637 25.06 -33.45 9.43
CA PRO A 637 24.72 -33.85 8.07
C PRO A 637 24.50 -35.37 7.94
N ASP A 638 25.08 -36.17 8.85
CA ASP A 638 24.88 -37.62 8.95
C ASP A 638 23.44 -38.04 9.26
N MET A 639 22.65 -37.15 9.88
CA MET A 639 21.27 -37.43 10.29
C MET A 639 20.22 -36.98 9.28
N ILE A 640 20.59 -36.33 8.18
CA ILE A 640 19.63 -35.81 7.20
C ILE A 640 19.20 -36.91 6.22
N ASP A 641 17.91 -36.96 5.89
CA ASP A 641 17.39 -37.85 4.85
C ASP A 641 18.10 -37.59 3.49
N PRO A 642 18.73 -38.61 2.87
CA PRO A 642 19.44 -38.46 1.60
C PRO A 642 18.57 -37.97 0.43
N ALA A 643 17.24 -38.03 0.54
CA ALA A 643 16.33 -37.47 -0.45
C ALA A 643 16.46 -35.95 -0.56
N LEU A 644 16.80 -35.24 0.53
CA LEU A 644 16.99 -33.79 0.51
C LEU A 644 18.27 -33.36 -0.20
N LEU A 645 19.29 -34.23 -0.21
CA LEU A 645 20.60 -34.01 -0.83
C LEU A 645 20.64 -34.37 -2.32
N ARG A 646 19.48 -34.62 -2.94
CA ARG A 646 19.40 -34.97 -4.36
C ARG A 646 19.38 -33.71 -5.22
N PRO A 647 19.93 -33.77 -6.45
CA PRO A 647 19.82 -32.68 -7.43
C PRO A 647 18.39 -32.20 -7.63
N GLY A 648 18.20 -30.88 -7.70
CA GLY A 648 16.92 -30.18 -7.70
C GLY A 648 16.41 -29.73 -6.32
N ARG A 649 17.17 -29.97 -5.24
CA ARG A 649 16.80 -29.66 -3.84
C ARG A 649 17.95 -28.91 -3.15
N PHE A 650 18.65 -29.55 -2.20
CA PHE A 650 19.90 -29.02 -1.67
C PHE A 650 21.06 -29.46 -2.55
N ASP A 651 21.27 -28.70 -3.61
CA ASP A 651 22.25 -29.01 -4.66
C ASP A 651 23.66 -28.61 -4.23
N GLU A 652 23.76 -27.55 -3.43
CA GLU A 652 25.03 -27.01 -2.94
C GLU A 652 25.22 -27.32 -1.47
N LEU A 653 26.33 -28.00 -1.15
CA LEU A 653 26.69 -28.43 0.19
C LEU A 653 27.92 -27.65 0.66
N ILE A 654 27.71 -26.66 1.53
CA ILE A 654 28.78 -25.76 1.99
C ILE A 654 29.18 -26.11 3.42
N LEU A 655 30.42 -26.57 3.59
CA LEU A 655 31.03 -26.79 4.91
C LEU A 655 31.44 -25.45 5.52
N VAL A 656 30.93 -25.18 6.71
CA VAL A 656 31.40 -24.07 7.56
C VAL A 656 32.42 -24.63 8.56
N PRO A 657 33.72 -24.41 8.34
CA PRO A 657 34.77 -24.94 9.20
C PRO A 657 34.84 -24.17 10.53
N VAL A 658 35.61 -24.72 11.48
CA VAL A 658 36.05 -23.95 12.65
C VAL A 658 36.97 -22.81 12.21
N PRO A 659 36.93 -21.64 12.88
CA PRO A 659 37.71 -20.48 12.47
C PRO A 659 39.22 -20.72 12.67
N ASP A 660 40.00 -20.47 11.62
CA ASP A 660 41.47 -20.46 11.66
C ASP A 660 42.01 -19.19 12.34
N GLU A 661 43.32 -19.08 12.51
CA GLU A 661 43.96 -17.93 13.17
C GLU A 661 43.55 -16.59 12.51
N GLY A 662 43.51 -16.56 11.18
CA GLY A 662 43.09 -15.39 10.41
C GLY A 662 41.63 -15.03 10.64
N ALA A 663 40.72 -16.02 10.62
CA ALA A 663 39.31 -15.82 10.90
C ALA A 663 39.07 -15.39 12.35
N ARG A 664 39.78 -15.96 13.33
CA ARG A 664 39.68 -15.55 14.74
C ARG A 664 40.10 -14.10 14.93
N ARG A 665 41.19 -13.65 14.27
CA ARG A 665 41.61 -12.23 14.29
C ARG A 665 40.51 -11.31 13.77
N GLU A 666 39.88 -11.66 12.66
CA GLU A 666 38.77 -10.90 12.08
C GLU A 666 37.53 -10.91 12.99
N ILE A 667 37.18 -12.05 13.58
CA ILE A 667 36.07 -12.17 14.54
C ILE A 667 36.30 -11.27 15.76
N PHE A 668 37.51 -11.27 16.32
CA PHE A 668 37.86 -10.37 17.42
C PHE A 668 37.75 -8.91 16.99
N ARG A 669 38.24 -8.54 15.79
CA ARG A 669 38.13 -7.16 15.28
C ARG A 669 36.68 -6.71 15.22
N VAL A 670 35.81 -7.48 14.57
CA VAL A 670 34.38 -7.15 14.42
C VAL A 670 33.69 -6.98 15.77
N HIS A 671 33.90 -7.89 16.71
CA HIS A 671 33.24 -7.81 18.02
C HIS A 671 33.82 -6.72 18.94
N THR A 672 35.06 -6.28 18.72
CA THR A 672 35.72 -5.26 19.55
C THR A 672 35.66 -3.85 18.98
N GLU A 673 35.20 -3.66 17.74
CA GLU A 673 35.14 -2.36 17.07
C GLU A 673 34.33 -1.30 17.85
N ASN A 674 33.24 -1.73 18.48
CA ASN A 674 32.37 -0.86 19.30
C ASN A 674 32.72 -0.90 20.80
N MET A 675 33.84 -1.53 21.19
CA MET A 675 34.25 -1.67 22.58
C MET A 675 35.42 -0.74 22.91
N ALA A 676 35.36 -0.07 24.06
CA ALA A 676 36.52 0.65 24.60
C ALA A 676 37.49 -0.36 25.24
N LEU A 677 38.54 -0.73 24.50
CA LEU A 677 39.59 -1.61 25.00
C LEU A 677 40.62 -0.84 25.82
N ALA A 678 41.07 -1.43 26.93
CA ALA A 678 42.20 -0.92 27.71
C ALA A 678 43.54 -1.24 27.02
N GLU A 679 44.60 -0.49 27.33
CA GLU A 679 45.92 -0.63 26.69
C GLU A 679 46.59 -1.99 26.91
N ASP A 680 46.16 -2.77 27.91
CA ASP A 680 46.65 -4.12 28.21
C ASP A 680 45.94 -5.23 27.42
N VAL A 681 44.93 -4.89 26.60
CA VAL A 681 44.20 -5.84 25.75
C VAL A 681 44.85 -5.91 24.37
N ASP A 682 45.60 -6.98 24.13
CA ASP A 682 46.23 -7.27 22.84
C ASP A 682 45.45 -8.38 22.11
N ILE A 683 44.81 -8.01 20.99
CA ILE A 683 44.02 -8.92 20.15
C ILE A 683 44.89 -10.05 19.57
N GLU A 684 46.13 -9.77 19.17
CA GLU A 684 47.04 -10.78 18.61
C GLU A 684 47.37 -11.85 19.64
N LYS A 685 47.59 -11.43 20.88
CA LYS A 685 47.83 -12.35 21.99
C LYS A 685 46.60 -13.21 22.27
N LEU A 686 45.39 -12.65 22.24
CA LEU A 686 44.14 -13.39 22.43
C LEU A 686 43.90 -14.43 21.33
N VAL A 687 44.19 -14.09 20.07
CA VAL A 687 44.09 -15.01 18.93
C VAL A 687 45.02 -16.22 19.10
N SER A 688 46.23 -16.01 19.62
CA SER A 688 47.19 -17.09 19.91
C SER A 688 46.78 -18.00 21.07
N LEU A 689 46.03 -17.47 22.05
CA LEU A 689 45.55 -18.21 23.22
C LEU A 689 44.27 -19.02 22.97
N THR A 690 43.61 -18.79 21.84
CA THR A 690 42.31 -19.40 21.47
C THR A 690 42.45 -20.49 20.41
N ASP A 691 43.66 -20.99 20.17
CA ASP A 691 43.90 -22.16 19.33
C ASP A 691 43.40 -23.42 20.05
N GLN A 692 42.46 -24.15 19.43
CA GLN A 692 41.88 -25.40 19.94
C GLN A 692 42.54 -26.63 19.34
#